data_AF-A0A535JEG3-F1
#
_entry.id   AF-A0A535JEG3-F1
#
_cell.length_a   1.000
_cell.length_b   1.000
_cell.length_c   1.000
_cell.angle_alpha   90.00
_cell.angle_beta   90.00
_cell.angle_gamma   90.00
#
_symmetry.space_group_name_H-M   'P 1'
#
loop_
_entity.id
_entity.type
_entity.pdbx_description
1 polymer ?
#
loop_
_entity_poly.entity_id
_entity_poly.type
_entity_poly.pdbx_seq_one_letter_code
_entity_poly.pdbx_strand_id
1 'polypeptide(L)'
;MALARVLCEDLVGREAEISLLEDALLAALRGDGGVVIVGGEAGMGKTRLVNELAARARRSGCVVVSGACSEAELSLPYLPFLEAIGNHLAREDVGALRERLGTAAGELAQLFPQMGGAAPAGNDAQQAKLRLFESILVLLRDAARSGALLLILEDLQWADPATRELLDYATRRLRSTNVLILATYRTDEMHRKHALLPTIEGWRRSGQVHLIELKALGPPEVADIVCSIFEEAQVSEEFRDFLHDRSEGNPFVIEEMLRDAIDRGDIFRTDGGWDRKALGEMRIPRTVRDTILHRLERLSRDEVAVLSAASVMGRSFDLGTLADVTGVDRAAVLAALETCVTFQLLEEDGAHYGRYQFRHALTREAVYEDMVVPRRQQLHARVAEVLASHPDRASVDLAHHLLLAGKFDEAVGMCVAAADEAIQARAYRDAAALLERAAPHVKDRAERGRLLCRAGDAYWNNTEPTAAKGLLEQGIADLDAAGFPLEAAAARIQLGRCYWELLRPDLAREHFEQARDVLEAAGPSEALAIAYIRLSGLATFDKGGDAGLAYAERASEIARAAGASMALAWSWNFMALAKISNGQIEEGFKHIDDSYRAAVEGGYNFQIGNAVYNAVWMAVHLGRGGTAQLWGTRIADSASIADAWPPYLQAMLALNQGRVREALDLSRRAVQRARDTSHEKMLWRTAVLHAHVLAEGLMSDEAVQILPPISSRVEGQDVTYDSAARVRTHLAAGDAQQALADAKSVAPAMADLGSPADAVAEGAALDPAWLRTFMEGVPANGTAETNPRTAAAFGWLALYEGRVEEALRHLGRAEATFREEGFLLDAWHVGRALAEAEARSGDTEAALRRLEAIASDAEGAGARLAARLARETARSLGLEIAEAPDDGQPLAHATPVSTGERMVSVLFADVRGFTALSGSTAPADMLERIGSLQRWASQEVAKQHGLIDKFAGDAIMATFNVSGQSVDHTLQALKAAIAIIDKASLAGLPVGAGIAVGPAVVGRLAESANVSVLGEVTNLAARLQAISPAGEVTMSEEAHRRVREWLSERHLEPERLELELKGFSTPVVAYRVRGGAGLSSQRHGEVARRAGGDSI
;
A
#
# COMPACT_ATOMS: atom_id res chain seq x y z
N MET A 1 -29.51 -39.56 23.69
CA MET A 1 -29.67 -38.09 23.80
C MET A 1 -28.48 -37.48 23.10
N ALA A 2 -28.67 -36.88 21.92
CA ALA A 2 -27.61 -36.17 21.22
C ALA A 2 -27.29 -34.92 22.04
N LEU A 3 -26.08 -34.84 22.61
CA LEU A 3 -25.63 -33.63 23.29
C LEU A 3 -25.54 -32.50 22.26
N ALA A 4 -26.04 -31.33 22.66
CA ALA A 4 -25.80 -30.08 21.98
C ALA A 4 -24.29 -29.87 21.80
N ARG A 5 -23.91 -29.19 20.71
CA ARG A 5 -22.53 -28.90 20.28
C ARG A 5 -21.54 -28.75 21.44
N VAL A 6 -20.50 -29.59 21.47
CA VAL A 6 -19.31 -29.40 22.32
C VAL A 6 -18.46 -28.31 21.67
N LEU A 7 -18.85 -27.05 21.87
CA LEU A 7 -18.17 -25.85 21.39
C LEU A 7 -18.17 -24.83 22.52
N CYS A 8 -17.05 -24.16 22.73
CA CYS A 8 -17.04 -22.99 23.62
C CYS A 8 -17.91 -21.92 22.96
N GLU A 9 -18.83 -21.25 23.67
CA GLU A 9 -19.62 -20.13 23.12
C GLU A 9 -18.93 -18.77 23.36
N ASP A 10 -18.04 -18.72 24.34
CA ASP A 10 -17.25 -17.53 24.67
C ASP A 10 -15.96 -17.40 23.86
N LEU A 11 -15.56 -16.16 23.55
CA LEU A 11 -14.25 -15.87 22.97
C LEU A 11 -13.21 -15.76 24.10
N VAL A 12 -12.52 -16.86 24.38
CA VAL A 12 -11.54 -16.99 25.47
C VAL A 12 -10.12 -16.60 25.02
N GLY A 13 -9.42 -15.79 25.82
CA GLY A 13 -7.98 -15.54 25.65
C GLY A 13 -7.61 -14.75 24.41
N ARG A 14 -8.53 -13.89 23.93
CA ARG A 14 -8.39 -13.06 22.71
C ARG A 14 -8.75 -11.59 22.94
N GLU A 15 -8.69 -11.13 24.19
CA GLU A 15 -9.13 -9.80 24.60
C GLU A 15 -8.26 -8.68 24.02
N ALA A 16 -6.97 -8.92 23.87
CA ALA A 16 -6.05 -7.95 23.27
C ALA A 16 -6.29 -7.85 21.76
N GLU A 17 -6.44 -8.99 21.09
CA GLU A 17 -6.61 -9.10 19.64
C GLU A 17 -7.95 -8.52 19.20
N ILE A 18 -9.05 -8.82 19.88
CA ILE A 18 -10.35 -8.23 19.56
C ILE A 18 -10.35 -6.71 19.79
N SER A 19 -9.70 -6.21 20.85
CA SER A 19 -9.60 -4.77 21.08
C SER A 19 -8.83 -4.05 19.96
N LEU A 20 -7.79 -4.66 19.39
CA LEU A 20 -7.07 -4.09 18.26
C LEU A 20 -7.94 -4.02 17.00
N LEU A 21 -8.73 -5.06 16.75
CA LEU A 21 -9.68 -5.09 15.63
C LEU A 21 -10.79 -4.04 15.80
N GLU A 22 -11.26 -3.82 17.03
CA GLU A 22 -12.24 -2.79 17.35
C GLU A 22 -11.69 -1.38 17.18
N ASP A 23 -10.44 -1.14 17.63
CA ASP A 23 -9.74 0.13 17.39
C ASP A 23 -9.69 0.45 15.88
N ALA A 24 -9.38 -0.55 15.05
CA ALA A 24 -9.32 -0.41 13.60
C ALA A 24 -10.71 -0.17 12.97
N LEU A 25 -11.75 -0.86 13.45
CA LEU A 25 -13.13 -0.64 13.01
C LEU A 25 -13.62 0.77 13.35
N LEU A 26 -13.34 1.26 14.56
CA LEU A 26 -13.68 2.61 14.99
C LEU A 26 -12.90 3.67 14.21
N ALA A 27 -11.63 3.41 13.88
CA ALA A 27 -10.86 4.28 12.99
C ALA A 27 -11.53 4.39 11.62
N ALA A 28 -11.92 3.25 11.00
CA ALA A 28 -12.63 3.25 9.72
C ALA A 28 -13.99 3.96 9.79
N LEU A 29 -14.76 3.79 10.87
CA LEU A 29 -16.00 4.53 11.10
C LEU A 29 -15.79 6.05 11.18
N ARG A 30 -14.62 6.50 11.65
CA ARG A 30 -14.20 7.91 11.69
C ARG A 30 -13.53 8.39 10.40
N GLY A 31 -13.52 7.57 9.35
CA GLY A 31 -12.90 7.91 8.07
C GLY A 31 -11.40 7.69 8.02
N ASP A 32 -10.80 6.95 8.95
CA ASP A 32 -9.41 6.48 8.89
C ASP A 32 -9.37 4.96 8.72
N GLY A 33 -9.60 4.53 7.48
CA GLY A 33 -9.56 3.14 7.05
C GLY A 33 -8.15 2.56 7.01
N GLY A 34 -8.08 1.26 6.72
CA GLY A 34 -6.80 0.56 6.73
C GLY A 34 -6.94 -0.94 6.50
N VAL A 35 -5.84 -1.65 6.77
CA VAL A 35 -5.73 -3.10 6.60
C VAL A 35 -5.25 -3.73 7.89
N VAL A 36 -5.95 -4.77 8.34
CA VAL A 36 -5.56 -5.61 9.47
C VAL A 36 -5.39 -7.04 8.96
N ILE A 37 -4.30 -7.69 9.36
CA ILE A 37 -3.97 -9.06 8.96
C ILE A 37 -3.83 -9.93 10.20
N VAL A 38 -4.59 -11.03 10.25
CA VAL A 38 -4.60 -11.98 11.36
C VAL A 38 -3.93 -13.28 10.93
N GLY A 39 -2.74 -13.53 11.47
CA GLY A 39 -1.98 -14.76 11.30
C GLY A 39 -2.18 -15.72 12.46
N GLY A 40 -2.02 -17.01 12.21
CA GLY A 40 -1.96 -18.05 13.24
C GLY A 40 -2.14 -19.44 12.65
N GLU A 41 -1.82 -20.48 13.41
CA GLU A 41 -1.95 -21.86 12.93
C GLU A 41 -3.42 -22.27 12.71
N ALA A 42 -3.62 -23.38 12.01
CA ALA A 42 -4.94 -24.00 11.87
C ALA A 42 -5.61 -24.22 13.24
N GLY A 43 -6.90 -23.90 13.34
CA GLY A 43 -7.67 -24.13 14.57
C GLY A 43 -7.48 -23.10 15.70
N MET A 44 -6.59 -22.11 15.55
CA MET A 44 -6.26 -21.12 16.59
C MET A 44 -7.36 -20.08 16.91
N GLY A 45 -8.51 -20.15 16.22
CA GLY A 45 -9.64 -19.25 16.43
C GLY A 45 -9.71 -18.01 15.52
N LYS A 46 -8.94 -17.97 14.41
CA LYS A 46 -8.94 -16.84 13.45
C LYS A 46 -10.35 -16.49 12.94
N THR A 47 -11.06 -17.47 12.37
CA THR A 47 -12.43 -17.29 11.84
C THR A 47 -13.41 -16.86 12.93
N ARG A 48 -13.25 -17.37 14.16
CA ARG A 48 -14.09 -16.96 15.29
C ARG A 48 -13.89 -15.49 15.65
N LEU A 49 -12.63 -15.05 15.72
CA LEU A 49 -12.28 -13.65 15.98
C LEU A 49 -12.81 -12.70 14.89
N VAL A 50 -12.68 -13.10 13.62
CA VAL A 50 -13.21 -12.37 12.45
C VAL A 50 -14.73 -12.27 12.51
N ASN A 51 -15.43 -13.38 12.80
CA ASN A 51 -16.88 -13.41 12.91
C ASN A 51 -17.41 -12.53 14.04
N GLU A 52 -16.71 -12.49 15.18
CA GLU A 52 -17.04 -11.63 16.30
C GLU A 52 -16.96 -10.14 15.91
N LEU A 53 -15.88 -9.73 15.23
CA LEU A 53 -15.78 -8.36 14.70
C LEU A 53 -16.86 -8.08 13.64
N ALA A 54 -17.12 -9.02 12.74
CA ALA A 54 -18.14 -8.89 11.71
C ALA A 54 -19.54 -8.67 12.31
N ALA A 55 -19.88 -9.38 13.39
CA ALA A 55 -21.13 -9.19 14.13
C ALA A 55 -21.21 -7.77 14.75
N ARG A 56 -20.12 -7.29 15.36
CA ARG A 56 -20.02 -5.92 15.93
C ARG A 56 -20.14 -4.84 14.86
N ALA A 57 -19.49 -5.04 13.71
CA ALA A 57 -19.56 -4.14 12.56
C ALA A 57 -20.98 -4.01 12.01
N ARG A 58 -21.71 -5.12 11.85
CA ARG A 58 -23.12 -5.10 11.41
C ARG A 58 -24.02 -4.35 12.39
N ARG A 59 -23.85 -4.56 13.71
CA ARG A 59 -24.59 -3.80 14.74
C ARG A 59 -24.33 -2.29 14.68
N SER A 60 -23.14 -1.91 14.23
CA SER A 60 -22.72 -0.51 14.08
C SER A 60 -23.11 0.11 12.73
N GLY A 61 -23.89 -0.61 11.89
CA GLY A 61 -24.34 -0.14 10.59
C GLY A 61 -23.31 -0.24 9.47
N CYS A 62 -22.22 -0.98 9.67
CA CYS A 62 -21.24 -1.22 8.61
C CYS A 62 -21.76 -2.20 7.56
N VAL A 63 -21.40 -1.97 6.31
CA VAL A 63 -21.53 -2.99 5.26
C VAL A 63 -20.42 -4.03 5.49
N VAL A 64 -20.78 -5.30 5.53
CA VAL A 64 -19.82 -6.40 5.71
C VAL A 64 -19.90 -7.34 4.52
N VAL A 65 -18.77 -7.50 3.84
CA VAL A 65 -18.61 -8.38 2.67
C VAL A 65 -17.41 -9.30 2.90
N SER A 66 -17.46 -10.51 2.37
CA SER A 66 -16.40 -11.51 2.57
C SER A 66 -16.17 -12.33 1.32
N GLY A 67 -14.93 -12.71 1.08
CA GLY A 67 -14.52 -13.69 0.08
C GLY A 67 -13.29 -14.46 0.54
N ALA A 68 -13.05 -15.62 -0.07
CA ALA A 68 -11.96 -16.52 0.31
C ALA A 68 -11.01 -16.78 -0.86
N CYS A 69 -9.72 -16.93 -0.58
CA CYS A 69 -8.78 -17.43 -1.56
C CYS A 69 -9.03 -18.92 -1.85
N SER A 70 -8.81 -19.34 -3.09
CA SER A 70 -8.92 -20.75 -3.47
C SER A 70 -7.61 -21.48 -3.18
N GLU A 71 -7.71 -22.66 -2.58
CA GLU A 71 -6.58 -23.58 -2.37
C GLU A 71 -6.08 -24.22 -3.69
N ALA A 72 -6.82 -24.05 -4.79
CA ALA A 72 -6.41 -24.57 -6.09
C ALA A 72 -5.09 -23.91 -6.53
N GLU A 73 -4.15 -24.74 -7.00
CA GLU A 73 -2.83 -24.27 -7.47
C GLU A 73 -2.94 -23.34 -8.69
N LEU A 74 -4.06 -23.41 -9.41
CA LEU A 74 -4.49 -22.37 -10.35
C LEU A 74 -5.89 -21.93 -9.92
N SER A 75 -6.06 -20.63 -9.68
CA SER A 75 -7.33 -20.03 -9.27
C SER A 75 -7.66 -18.84 -10.16
N LEU A 76 -8.94 -18.47 -10.20
CA LEU A 76 -9.37 -17.24 -10.85
C LEU A 76 -8.64 -16.03 -10.22
N PRO A 77 -8.04 -15.12 -11.02
CA PRO A 77 -7.42 -13.92 -10.48
C PRO A 77 -8.42 -13.06 -9.70
N TYR A 78 -7.96 -12.43 -8.61
CA TYR A 78 -8.79 -11.58 -7.75
C TYR A 78 -9.98 -12.27 -7.06
N LEU A 79 -10.02 -13.62 -7.03
CA LEU A 79 -11.18 -14.38 -6.54
C LEU A 79 -11.82 -13.86 -5.24
N PRO A 80 -11.08 -13.63 -4.12
CA PRO A 80 -11.72 -13.20 -2.88
C PRO A 80 -12.37 -11.81 -3.00
N PHE A 81 -11.86 -10.93 -3.88
CA PHE A 81 -12.51 -9.65 -4.18
C PHE A 81 -13.74 -9.85 -5.08
N LEU A 82 -13.66 -10.71 -6.08
CA LEU A 82 -14.79 -11.03 -6.95
C LEU A 82 -15.97 -11.61 -6.17
N GLU A 83 -15.71 -12.53 -5.23
CA GLU A 83 -16.73 -13.11 -4.34
C GLU A 83 -17.36 -12.04 -3.44
N ALA A 84 -16.52 -11.28 -2.73
CA ALA A 84 -16.99 -10.27 -1.77
C ALA A 84 -17.82 -9.17 -2.46
N ILE A 85 -17.30 -8.63 -3.58
CA ILE A 85 -17.93 -7.55 -4.33
C ILE A 85 -19.11 -8.06 -5.13
N GLY A 86 -19.01 -9.21 -5.78
CA GLY A 86 -20.10 -9.80 -6.56
C GLY A 86 -21.36 -10.02 -5.72
N ASN A 87 -21.20 -10.54 -4.51
CA ASN A 87 -22.30 -10.72 -3.54
C ASN A 87 -22.94 -9.39 -3.10
N HIS A 88 -22.16 -8.32 -3.03
CA HIS A 88 -22.67 -6.98 -2.76
C HIS A 88 -23.43 -6.41 -3.96
N LEU A 89 -22.86 -6.50 -5.17
CA LEU A 89 -23.47 -6.04 -6.42
C LEU A 89 -24.81 -6.73 -6.70
N ALA A 90 -24.96 -8.01 -6.35
CA ALA A 90 -26.21 -8.76 -6.53
C ALA A 90 -27.41 -8.18 -5.74
N ARG A 91 -27.16 -7.31 -4.77
CA ARG A 91 -28.19 -6.67 -3.92
C ARG A 91 -28.41 -5.19 -4.27
N GLU A 92 -27.63 -4.63 -5.18
CA GLU A 92 -27.63 -3.21 -5.54
C GLU A 92 -28.32 -2.95 -6.89
N ASP A 93 -28.83 -1.72 -7.08
CA ASP A 93 -29.22 -1.24 -8.41
C ASP A 93 -27.97 -0.88 -9.21
N VAL A 94 -27.55 -1.81 -10.07
CA VAL A 94 -26.34 -1.67 -10.90
C VAL A 94 -26.42 -0.45 -11.84
N GLY A 95 -27.61 -0.05 -12.29
CA GLY A 95 -27.78 1.12 -13.14
C GLY A 95 -27.42 2.41 -12.40
N ALA A 96 -28.01 2.60 -11.22
CA ALA A 96 -27.72 3.74 -10.36
C ALA A 96 -26.27 3.72 -9.84
N LEU A 97 -25.69 2.55 -9.61
CA LEU A 97 -24.29 2.42 -9.22
C LEU A 97 -23.34 2.86 -10.33
N ARG A 98 -23.59 2.46 -11.58
CA ARG A 98 -22.77 2.86 -12.73
C ARG A 98 -22.71 4.37 -12.90
N GLU A 99 -23.83 5.07 -12.74
CA GLU A 99 -23.87 6.54 -12.81
C GLU A 99 -22.99 7.20 -11.74
N ARG A 100 -22.96 6.64 -10.52
CA ARG A 100 -22.16 7.18 -9.40
C ARG A 100 -20.68 6.93 -9.56
N LEU A 101 -20.30 5.79 -10.14
CA LEU A 101 -18.90 5.44 -10.39
C LEU A 101 -18.32 6.13 -11.64
N GLY A 102 -19.16 6.62 -12.55
CA GLY A 102 -18.73 7.32 -13.75
C GLY A 102 -17.81 6.46 -14.62
N THR A 103 -16.62 6.97 -14.94
CA THR A 103 -15.65 6.27 -15.80
C THR A 103 -15.10 4.98 -15.18
N ALA A 104 -15.09 4.86 -13.84
CA ALA A 104 -14.61 3.66 -13.14
C ALA A 104 -15.46 2.42 -13.47
N ALA A 105 -16.73 2.60 -13.83
CA ALA A 105 -17.61 1.49 -14.23
C ALA A 105 -17.10 0.76 -15.49
N GLY A 106 -16.47 1.48 -16.43
CA GLY A 106 -15.95 0.88 -17.66
C GLY A 106 -14.71 0.01 -17.45
N GLU A 107 -13.87 0.35 -16.45
CA GLU A 107 -12.74 -0.50 -16.06
C GLU A 107 -13.22 -1.71 -15.24
N LEU A 108 -14.17 -1.50 -14.32
CA LEU A 108 -14.78 -2.59 -13.54
C LEU A 108 -15.52 -3.61 -14.40
N ALA A 109 -16.02 -3.22 -15.57
CA ALA A 109 -16.66 -4.13 -16.52
C ALA A 109 -15.75 -5.27 -17.00
N GLN A 110 -14.42 -5.14 -16.87
CA GLN A 110 -13.46 -6.21 -17.15
C GLN A 110 -13.56 -7.37 -16.14
N LEU A 111 -13.96 -7.09 -14.89
CA LEU A 111 -14.13 -8.08 -13.84
C LEU A 111 -15.61 -8.40 -13.54
N PHE A 112 -16.49 -7.42 -13.75
CA PHE A 112 -17.91 -7.48 -13.46
C PHE A 112 -18.71 -7.05 -14.71
N PRO A 113 -18.99 -7.96 -15.67
CA PRO A 113 -19.63 -7.62 -16.94
C PRO A 113 -20.96 -6.84 -16.81
N GLN A 114 -21.67 -7.01 -15.70
CA GLN A 114 -22.88 -6.24 -15.37
C GLN A 114 -22.65 -4.71 -15.27
N MET A 115 -21.40 -4.26 -15.08
CA MET A 115 -21.02 -2.85 -14.98
C MET A 115 -20.94 -2.13 -16.33
N GLY A 116 -21.14 -2.83 -17.46
CA GLY A 116 -21.26 -2.22 -18.78
C GLY A 116 -20.35 -2.82 -19.84
N GLY A 117 -20.13 -2.07 -20.94
CA GLY A 117 -19.13 -2.44 -21.93
C GLY A 117 -17.73 -2.15 -21.43
N ALA A 118 -16.81 -3.10 -21.61
CA ALA A 118 -15.41 -2.91 -21.25
C ALA A 118 -14.83 -1.66 -21.94
N ALA A 119 -14.10 -0.85 -21.16
CA ALA A 119 -13.36 0.28 -21.72
C ALA A 119 -12.44 -0.20 -22.86
N PRO A 120 -12.30 0.57 -23.95
CA PRO A 120 -11.40 0.21 -25.04
C PRO A 120 -9.99 -0.01 -24.50
N ALA A 121 -9.32 -1.06 -24.98
CA ALA A 121 -7.97 -1.38 -24.56
C ALA A 121 -7.03 -0.21 -24.88
N GLY A 122 -6.62 0.53 -23.84
CA GLY A 122 -5.50 1.44 -23.97
C GLY A 122 -4.21 0.65 -24.25
N ASN A 123 -3.30 1.23 -25.02
CA ASN A 123 -2.06 0.55 -25.43
C ASN A 123 -1.06 0.29 -24.28
N ASP A 124 -1.34 0.77 -23.06
CA ASP A 124 -0.47 0.60 -21.89
C ASP A 124 -1.12 -0.34 -20.86
N ALA A 125 -0.59 -1.56 -20.80
CA ALA A 125 -1.01 -2.66 -19.93
C ALA A 125 -0.87 -2.33 -18.44
N GLN A 126 0.25 -1.75 -18.04
CA GLN A 126 0.54 -1.41 -16.65
C GLN A 126 -0.45 -0.35 -16.15
N GLN A 127 -0.74 0.65 -16.99
CA GLN A 127 -1.71 1.68 -16.65
C GLN A 127 -3.14 1.17 -16.60
N ALA A 128 -3.50 0.26 -17.50
CA ALA A 128 -4.82 -0.38 -17.46
C ALA A 128 -5.04 -1.13 -16.12
N LYS A 129 -4.02 -1.87 -15.66
CA LYS A 129 -4.06 -2.56 -14.36
C LYS A 129 -4.27 -1.60 -13.19
N LEU A 130 -3.53 -0.49 -13.17
CA LEU A 130 -3.63 0.49 -12.10
C LEU A 130 -4.99 1.22 -12.10
N ARG A 131 -5.55 1.53 -13.28
CA ARG A 131 -6.91 2.07 -13.39
C ARG A 131 -7.97 1.08 -12.89
N LEU A 132 -7.80 -0.20 -13.15
CA LEU A 132 -8.66 -1.25 -12.58
C LEU A 132 -8.57 -1.24 -11.04
N PHE A 133 -7.36 -1.21 -10.47
CA PHE A 133 -7.17 -1.17 -9.01
C PHE A 133 -7.83 0.06 -8.38
N GLU A 134 -7.64 1.25 -8.95
CA GLU A 134 -8.32 2.46 -8.48
C GLU A 134 -9.84 2.33 -8.56
N SER A 135 -10.35 1.76 -9.66
CA SER A 135 -11.78 1.59 -9.85
C SER A 135 -12.39 0.63 -8.82
N ILE A 136 -11.66 -0.43 -8.44
CA ILE A 136 -12.03 -1.31 -7.32
C ILE A 136 -12.08 -0.52 -6.01
N LEU A 137 -11.06 0.31 -5.71
CA LEU A 137 -11.07 1.13 -4.49
C LEU A 137 -12.21 2.16 -4.48
N VAL A 138 -12.54 2.76 -5.62
CA VAL A 138 -13.69 3.67 -5.77
C VAL A 138 -15.00 2.92 -5.49
N LEU A 139 -15.15 1.69 -5.96
CA LEU A 139 -16.30 0.84 -5.65
C LEU A 139 -16.40 0.53 -4.16
N LEU A 140 -15.28 0.15 -3.51
CA LEU A 140 -15.24 -0.08 -2.07
C LEU A 140 -15.61 1.18 -1.26
N ARG A 141 -15.18 2.36 -1.73
CA ARG A 141 -15.55 3.65 -1.12
C ARG A 141 -17.02 4.00 -1.34
N ASP A 142 -17.60 3.69 -2.49
CA ASP A 142 -19.04 3.87 -2.73
C ASP A 142 -19.87 2.97 -1.80
N ALA A 143 -19.47 1.71 -1.63
CA ALA A 143 -20.09 0.77 -0.68
C ALA A 143 -20.01 1.26 0.78
N ALA A 144 -18.99 2.04 1.13
CA ALA A 144 -18.83 2.65 2.45
C ALA A 144 -19.63 3.95 2.66
N ARG A 145 -20.35 4.49 1.66
CA ARG A 145 -20.98 5.84 1.73
C ARG A 145 -21.97 6.05 2.88
N SER A 146 -22.72 5.01 3.23
CA SER A 146 -23.76 5.09 4.28
C SER A 146 -23.21 4.84 5.68
N GLY A 147 -21.90 4.56 5.83
CA GLY A 147 -21.25 4.21 7.08
C GLY A 147 -19.78 3.85 6.90
N ALA A 148 -19.42 2.60 7.17
CA ALA A 148 -18.10 2.04 6.87
C ALA A 148 -18.26 0.66 6.22
N LEU A 149 -17.22 0.23 5.49
CA LEU A 149 -17.13 -1.09 4.87
C LEU A 149 -16.10 -1.94 5.62
N LEU A 150 -16.50 -3.15 6.04
CA LEU A 150 -15.59 -4.21 6.46
C LEU A 150 -15.52 -5.27 5.35
N LEU A 151 -14.38 -5.33 4.65
CA LEU A 151 -14.07 -6.35 3.66
C LEU A 151 -13.21 -7.44 4.30
N ILE A 152 -13.73 -8.65 4.34
CA ILE A 152 -13.06 -9.82 4.93
C ILE A 152 -12.46 -10.68 3.81
N LEU A 153 -11.15 -10.92 3.85
CA LEU A 153 -10.43 -11.78 2.92
C LEU A 153 -9.87 -12.98 3.67
N GLU A 154 -10.42 -14.17 3.45
CA GLU A 154 -9.94 -15.38 4.12
C GLU A 154 -8.84 -16.10 3.34
N ASP A 155 -7.92 -16.71 4.10
CA ASP A 155 -6.92 -17.65 3.59
C ASP A 155 -5.89 -17.09 2.61
N LEU A 156 -5.32 -15.91 2.89
CA LEU A 156 -4.33 -15.24 2.04
C LEU A 156 -3.09 -16.08 1.70
N GLN A 157 -2.80 -17.15 2.44
CA GLN A 157 -1.75 -18.11 2.06
C GLN A 157 -1.94 -18.63 0.63
N TRP A 158 -3.19 -18.72 0.15
CA TRP A 158 -3.50 -19.19 -1.20
C TRP A 158 -3.83 -18.04 -2.16
N ALA A 159 -3.52 -16.80 -1.80
CA ALA A 159 -3.82 -15.65 -2.66
C ALA A 159 -3.01 -15.71 -3.97
N ASP A 160 -3.74 -15.64 -5.08
CA ASP A 160 -3.16 -15.49 -6.41
C ASP A 160 -2.30 -14.21 -6.49
N PRO A 161 -1.32 -14.16 -7.42
CA PRO A 161 -0.47 -12.99 -7.57
C PRO A 161 -1.25 -11.67 -7.75
N ALA A 162 -2.28 -11.66 -8.58
CA ALA A 162 -3.15 -10.51 -8.80
C ALA A 162 -3.85 -10.01 -7.52
N THR A 163 -4.43 -10.92 -6.71
CA THR A 163 -5.01 -10.60 -5.39
C THR A 163 -3.99 -9.97 -4.45
N ARG A 164 -2.77 -10.52 -4.36
CA ARG A 164 -1.72 -9.99 -3.48
C ARG A 164 -1.30 -8.59 -3.90
N GLU A 165 -1.19 -8.34 -5.21
CA GLU A 165 -0.85 -7.01 -5.74
C GLU A 165 -1.95 -5.99 -5.50
N LEU A 166 -3.23 -6.35 -5.69
CA LEU A 166 -4.36 -5.47 -5.37
C LEU A 166 -4.44 -5.16 -3.88
N LEU A 167 -4.21 -6.16 -3.02
CA LEU A 167 -4.20 -5.96 -1.57
C LEU A 167 -3.05 -5.03 -1.16
N ASP A 168 -1.83 -5.27 -1.65
CA ASP A 168 -0.68 -4.38 -1.40
C ASP A 168 -0.96 -2.95 -1.89
N TYR A 169 -1.56 -2.79 -3.07
CA TYR A 169 -2.00 -1.51 -3.60
C TYR A 169 -3.00 -0.79 -2.67
N ALA A 170 -3.97 -1.54 -2.13
CA ALA A 170 -4.99 -1.03 -1.23
C ALA A 170 -4.39 -0.52 0.09
N THR A 171 -3.38 -1.20 0.66
CA THR A 171 -2.77 -0.79 1.94
C THR A 171 -2.30 0.67 1.95
N ARG A 172 -1.90 1.21 0.78
CA ARG A 172 -1.37 2.57 0.62
C ARG A 172 -2.44 3.65 0.41
N ARG A 173 -3.71 3.26 0.18
CA ARG A 173 -4.77 4.16 -0.33
C ARG A 173 -6.08 4.14 0.46
N LEU A 174 -6.13 3.34 1.52
CA LEU A 174 -7.30 3.25 2.41
C LEU A 174 -7.26 4.22 3.60
N ARG A 175 -6.11 4.86 3.85
CA ARG A 175 -6.04 6.00 4.78
C ARG A 175 -7.00 7.09 4.33
N SER A 176 -7.64 7.76 5.28
CA SER A 176 -8.66 8.80 5.00
C SER A 176 -9.89 8.27 4.24
N THR A 177 -10.21 6.98 4.35
CA THR A 177 -11.45 6.37 3.82
C THR A 177 -12.22 5.64 4.91
N ASN A 178 -13.47 5.27 4.67
CA ASN A 178 -14.27 4.48 5.60
C ASN A 178 -14.21 2.96 5.33
N VAL A 179 -13.09 2.46 4.80
CA VAL A 179 -12.92 1.06 4.41
C VAL A 179 -11.88 0.38 5.30
N LEU A 180 -12.27 -0.73 5.92
CA LEU A 180 -11.40 -1.63 6.67
C LEU A 180 -11.30 -2.97 5.93
N ILE A 181 -10.08 -3.36 5.54
CA ILE A 181 -9.82 -4.72 5.06
C ILE A 181 -9.31 -5.55 6.23
N LEU A 182 -9.96 -6.67 6.51
CA LEU A 182 -9.53 -7.68 7.47
C LEU A 182 -9.17 -8.96 6.72
N ALA A 183 -7.90 -9.34 6.76
CA ALA A 183 -7.45 -10.54 6.06
C ALA A 183 -6.88 -11.58 7.03
N THR A 184 -7.01 -12.87 6.70
CA THR A 184 -6.46 -13.97 7.51
C THR A 184 -5.43 -14.78 6.75
N TYR A 185 -4.45 -15.37 7.46
CA TYR A 185 -3.58 -16.39 6.88
C TYR A 185 -3.15 -17.46 7.90
N ARG A 186 -2.76 -18.63 7.38
CA ARG A 186 -2.23 -19.77 8.15
C ARG A 186 -0.70 -19.71 8.23
N THR A 187 -0.14 -19.69 9.43
CA THR A 187 1.33 -19.67 9.63
C THR A 187 1.98 -21.03 9.40
N ASP A 188 1.26 -22.12 9.66
CA ASP A 188 1.67 -23.51 9.47
C ASP A 188 1.88 -23.88 7.98
N GLU A 189 1.19 -23.20 7.07
CA GLU A 189 1.32 -23.38 5.61
C GLU A 189 2.46 -22.55 5.00
N MET A 190 3.08 -21.66 5.77
CA MET A 190 4.11 -20.73 5.30
C MET A 190 5.51 -21.35 5.37
N HIS A 191 5.86 -22.15 4.37
CA HIS A 191 7.25 -22.59 4.21
C HIS A 191 8.17 -21.40 3.86
N ARG A 192 9.49 -21.54 4.10
CA ARG A 192 10.49 -20.46 3.96
C ARG A 192 10.57 -19.74 2.61
N LYS A 193 9.98 -20.32 1.55
CA LYS A 193 10.00 -19.77 0.19
C LYS A 193 8.61 -19.34 -0.29
N HIS A 194 7.64 -19.30 0.61
CA HIS A 194 6.26 -19.01 0.26
C HIS A 194 6.12 -17.57 -0.28
N ALA A 195 5.34 -17.39 -1.36
CA ALA A 195 5.27 -16.15 -2.11
C ALA A 195 4.62 -14.98 -1.36
N LEU A 196 3.89 -15.26 -0.28
CA LEU A 196 3.27 -14.25 0.60
C LEU A 196 4.25 -13.65 1.63
N LEU A 197 5.32 -14.37 1.99
CA LEU A 197 6.24 -13.94 3.04
C LEU A 197 6.91 -12.57 2.75
N PRO A 198 7.46 -12.31 1.54
CA PRO A 198 8.06 -11.01 1.24
C PRO A 198 7.06 -9.85 1.38
N THR A 199 5.79 -10.10 1.04
CA THR A 199 4.71 -9.11 1.17
C THR A 199 4.42 -8.80 2.63
N ILE A 200 4.28 -9.82 3.49
CA ILE A 200 4.07 -9.63 4.94
C ILE A 200 5.25 -8.91 5.59
N GLU A 201 6.48 -9.27 5.24
CA GLU A 201 7.69 -8.59 5.73
C GLU A 201 7.78 -7.14 5.26
N GLY A 202 7.35 -6.86 4.03
CA GLY A 202 7.21 -5.51 3.48
C GLY A 202 6.24 -4.67 4.32
N TRP A 203 5.03 -5.20 4.56
CA TRP A 203 4.01 -4.52 5.35
C TRP A 203 4.41 -4.31 6.82
N ARG A 204 5.11 -5.29 7.42
CA ARG A 204 5.64 -5.18 8.79
C ARG A 204 6.67 -4.04 8.90
N ARG A 205 7.56 -3.90 7.92
CA ARG A 205 8.59 -2.84 7.90
C ARG A 205 8.01 -1.47 7.64
N SER A 206 6.99 -1.37 6.77
CA SER A 206 6.39 -0.08 6.40
C SER A 206 5.39 0.45 7.43
N GLY A 207 4.87 -0.41 8.32
CA GLY A 207 3.81 -0.04 9.26
C GLY A 207 2.47 0.27 8.58
N GLN A 208 2.28 -0.18 7.33
CA GLN A 208 1.08 0.09 6.53
C GLN A 208 -0.12 -0.77 6.96
N VAL A 209 0.12 -1.89 7.64
CA VAL A 209 -0.92 -2.81 8.12
C VAL A 209 -0.76 -3.08 9.62
N HIS A 210 -1.86 -3.39 10.29
CA HIS A 210 -1.81 -3.96 11.64
C HIS A 210 -1.74 -5.48 11.55
N LEU A 211 -0.63 -6.07 11.98
CA LEU A 211 -0.44 -7.52 11.99
C LEU A 211 -0.73 -8.07 13.39
N ILE A 212 -1.64 -9.02 13.48
CA ILE A 212 -2.03 -9.72 14.71
C ILE A 212 -1.68 -11.20 14.54
N GLU A 213 -0.79 -11.74 15.37
CA GLU A 213 -0.45 -13.17 15.38
C GLU A 213 -1.11 -13.85 16.58
N LEU A 214 -2.02 -14.80 16.32
CA LEU A 214 -2.70 -15.55 17.37
C LEU A 214 -1.77 -16.62 17.96
N LYS A 215 -1.61 -16.59 19.28
CA LYS A 215 -0.82 -17.56 20.04
C LYS A 215 -1.70 -18.67 20.61
N ALA A 216 -1.07 -19.79 20.93
CA ALA A 216 -1.72 -20.89 21.64
C ALA A 216 -2.24 -20.39 23.00
N LEU A 217 -3.35 -20.98 23.44
CA LEU A 217 -3.96 -20.68 24.73
C LEU A 217 -3.11 -21.26 25.86
N GLY A 218 -2.90 -20.47 26.91
CA GLY A 218 -2.23 -20.95 28.11
C GLY A 218 -3.16 -21.82 28.96
N PRO A 219 -2.63 -22.45 30.03
CA PRO A 219 -3.44 -23.27 30.92
C PRO A 219 -4.67 -22.56 31.50
N PRO A 220 -4.63 -21.27 31.93
CA PRO A 220 -5.81 -20.56 32.42
C PRO A 220 -6.91 -20.47 31.36
N GLU A 221 -6.56 -20.14 30.13
CA GLU A 221 -7.52 -20.03 29.03
C GLU A 221 -8.08 -21.41 28.63
N VAL A 222 -7.29 -22.48 28.73
CA VAL A 222 -7.80 -23.85 28.55
C VAL A 222 -8.85 -24.18 29.61
N ALA A 223 -8.64 -23.75 30.87
CA ALA A 223 -9.62 -23.95 31.92
C ALA A 223 -10.93 -23.21 31.61
N ASP A 224 -10.85 -21.97 31.15
CA ASP A 224 -12.01 -21.16 30.79
C ASP A 224 -12.83 -21.79 29.65
N ILE A 225 -12.17 -22.35 28.63
CA ILE A 225 -12.84 -23.12 27.56
C ILE A 225 -13.62 -24.31 28.13
N VAL A 226 -12.99 -25.09 29.01
CA VAL A 226 -13.62 -26.28 29.60
C VAL A 226 -14.82 -25.89 30.45
N CYS A 227 -14.68 -24.85 31.27
CA CYS A 227 -15.76 -24.30 32.08
C CYS A 227 -16.93 -23.80 31.22
N SER A 228 -16.66 -23.10 30.11
CA SER A 228 -17.68 -22.62 29.17
C SER A 228 -18.43 -23.78 28.50
N ILE A 229 -17.71 -24.80 28.01
CA ILE A 229 -18.31 -25.97 27.33
C ILE A 229 -19.22 -26.78 28.26
N PHE A 230 -18.80 -26.98 29.52
CA PHE A 230 -19.54 -27.81 30.47
C PHE A 230 -20.52 -27.05 31.34
N GLU A 231 -20.56 -25.71 31.24
CA GLU A 231 -21.29 -24.80 32.13
C GLU A 231 -20.93 -25.01 33.62
N GLU A 232 -19.65 -25.29 33.90
CA GLU A 232 -19.12 -25.55 35.24
C GLU A 232 -18.30 -24.36 35.77
N ALA A 233 -18.31 -24.14 37.08
CA ALA A 233 -17.62 -22.98 37.67
C ALA A 233 -16.09 -23.14 37.71
N GLN A 234 -15.59 -24.37 37.78
CA GLN A 234 -14.17 -24.68 37.90
C GLN A 234 -13.83 -26.04 37.28
N VAL A 235 -12.60 -26.18 36.80
CA VAL A 235 -12.01 -27.44 36.36
C VAL A 235 -10.78 -27.78 37.20
N SER A 236 -10.56 -29.07 37.47
CA SER A 236 -9.35 -29.52 38.18
C SER A 236 -8.08 -29.20 37.39
N GLU A 237 -7.04 -28.72 38.06
CA GLU A 237 -5.73 -28.42 37.44
C GLU A 237 -5.15 -29.64 36.69
N GLU A 238 -5.31 -30.83 37.26
CA GLU A 238 -4.87 -32.10 36.66
C GLU A 238 -5.49 -32.33 35.25
N PHE A 239 -6.77 -32.02 35.09
CA PHE A 239 -7.48 -32.19 33.82
C PHE A 239 -7.18 -31.05 32.84
N ARG A 240 -7.07 -29.80 33.34
CA ARG A 240 -6.62 -28.64 32.56
C ARG A 240 -5.24 -28.89 31.95
N ASP A 241 -4.27 -29.31 32.75
CA ASP A 241 -2.89 -29.54 32.31
C ASP A 241 -2.82 -30.73 31.35
N PHE A 242 -3.58 -31.80 31.62
CA PHE A 242 -3.71 -32.92 30.69
C PHE A 242 -4.24 -32.52 29.31
N LEU A 243 -5.24 -31.63 29.24
CA LEU A 243 -5.79 -31.12 28.00
C LEU A 243 -4.82 -30.16 27.31
N HIS A 244 -4.18 -29.27 28.07
CA HIS A 244 -3.18 -28.34 27.55
C HIS A 244 -1.98 -29.09 26.95
N ASP A 245 -1.40 -30.06 27.65
CA ASP A 245 -0.22 -30.80 27.19
C ASP A 245 -0.47 -31.63 25.92
N ARG A 246 -1.71 -32.06 25.69
CA ARG A 246 -2.10 -32.81 24.49
C ARG A 246 -2.54 -31.93 23.33
N SER A 247 -3.16 -30.80 23.62
CA SER A 247 -3.65 -29.88 22.60
C SER A 247 -2.61 -28.81 22.23
N GLU A 248 -1.55 -28.68 23.02
CA GLU A 248 -0.58 -27.58 22.98
C GLU A 248 -1.28 -26.20 23.02
N GLY A 249 -2.45 -26.13 23.68
CA GLY A 249 -3.25 -24.91 23.78
C GLY A 249 -4.04 -24.55 22.51
N ASN A 250 -4.18 -25.46 21.54
CA ASN A 250 -4.97 -25.21 20.34
C ASN A 250 -6.48 -25.37 20.64
N PRO A 251 -7.30 -24.29 20.54
CA PRO A 251 -8.72 -24.31 20.92
C PRO A 251 -9.52 -25.40 20.19
N PHE A 252 -9.27 -25.56 18.88
CA PHE A 252 -9.95 -26.56 18.07
C PHE A 252 -9.64 -27.99 18.53
N VAL A 253 -8.37 -28.25 18.89
CA VAL A 253 -7.96 -29.57 19.37
C VAL A 253 -8.60 -29.89 20.71
N ILE A 254 -8.71 -28.89 21.60
CA ILE A 254 -9.39 -29.05 22.91
C ILE A 254 -10.86 -29.41 22.70
N GLU A 255 -11.58 -28.67 21.86
CA GLU A 255 -13.00 -28.95 21.56
C GLU A 255 -13.20 -30.35 20.97
N GLU A 256 -12.34 -30.77 20.04
CA GLU A 256 -12.42 -32.10 19.43
C GLU A 256 -12.04 -33.23 20.39
N MET A 257 -11.05 -33.02 21.27
CA MET A 257 -10.68 -33.98 22.33
C MET A 257 -11.80 -34.18 23.34
N LEU A 258 -12.41 -33.08 23.82
CA LEU A 258 -13.54 -33.13 24.76
C LEU A 258 -14.74 -33.81 24.12
N ARG A 259 -15.00 -33.54 22.83
CA ARG A 259 -16.08 -34.19 22.09
C ARG A 259 -15.87 -35.69 21.96
N ASP A 260 -14.69 -36.14 21.55
CA ASP A 260 -14.37 -37.57 21.42
C ASP A 260 -14.46 -38.29 22.78
N ALA A 261 -14.05 -37.64 23.87
CA ALA A 261 -14.18 -38.17 25.22
C ALA A 261 -15.66 -38.34 25.65
N ILE A 262 -16.54 -37.42 25.26
CA ILE A 262 -17.99 -37.52 25.50
C ILE A 262 -18.60 -38.66 24.68
N ASP A 263 -18.29 -38.73 23.38
CA ASP A 263 -18.85 -39.74 22.47
C ASP A 263 -18.48 -41.18 22.89
N ARG A 264 -17.30 -41.35 23.52
CA ARG A 264 -16.84 -42.64 24.06
C ARG A 264 -17.37 -42.95 25.46
N GLY A 265 -18.04 -42.00 26.11
CA GLY A 265 -18.47 -42.11 27.51
C GLY A 265 -17.31 -42.10 28.51
N ASP A 266 -16.19 -41.46 28.15
CA ASP A 266 -15.09 -41.18 29.07
C ASP A 266 -15.39 -39.95 29.95
N ILE A 267 -16.17 -39.00 29.41
CA ILE A 267 -16.82 -37.89 30.12
C ILE A 267 -18.34 -38.09 30.05
N PHE A 268 -19.04 -38.00 31.18
CA PHE A 268 -20.46 -38.28 31.27
C PHE A 268 -21.16 -37.36 32.28
N ARG A 269 -22.46 -37.14 32.09
CA ARG A 269 -23.27 -36.29 32.97
C ARG A 269 -23.89 -37.12 34.10
N THR A 270 -23.78 -36.63 35.34
CA THR A 270 -24.37 -37.20 36.55
C THR A 270 -25.39 -36.23 37.17
N ASP A 271 -26.12 -36.65 38.20
CA ASP A 271 -27.05 -35.80 38.94
C ASP A 271 -26.35 -34.63 39.68
N GLY A 272 -25.01 -34.71 39.85
CA GLY A 272 -24.18 -33.70 40.51
C GLY A 272 -23.36 -32.82 39.58
N GLY A 273 -23.54 -32.92 38.25
CA GLY A 273 -22.74 -32.20 37.25
C GLY A 273 -22.00 -33.15 36.30
N TRP A 274 -21.01 -32.62 35.59
CA TRP A 274 -20.16 -33.44 34.72
C TRP A 274 -19.13 -34.25 35.51
N ASP A 275 -18.94 -35.52 35.14
CA ASP A 275 -17.95 -36.41 35.74
C ASP A 275 -17.13 -37.12 34.64
N ARG A 276 -15.98 -37.69 35.01
CA ARG A 276 -15.03 -38.30 34.06
C ARG A 276 -14.35 -39.54 34.64
N LYS A 277 -13.88 -40.41 33.75
CA LYS A 277 -12.94 -41.48 34.12
C LYS A 277 -11.59 -40.90 34.59
N ALA A 278 -10.81 -41.72 35.28
CA ALA A 278 -9.44 -41.35 35.64
C ALA A 278 -8.61 -41.03 34.37
N LEU A 279 -7.68 -40.06 34.46
CA LEU A 279 -6.90 -39.61 33.30
C LEU A 279 -6.17 -40.77 32.58
N GLY A 280 -5.69 -41.75 33.34
CA GLY A 280 -5.00 -42.94 32.79
C GLY A 280 -5.92 -43.94 32.08
N GLU A 281 -7.24 -43.84 32.28
CA GLU A 281 -8.24 -44.70 31.63
C GLU A 281 -8.91 -44.01 30.44
N MET A 282 -8.81 -42.68 30.34
CA MET A 282 -9.33 -41.91 29.21
C MET A 282 -8.52 -42.16 27.95
N ARG A 283 -9.22 -42.49 26.86
CA ARG A 283 -8.59 -42.78 25.56
C ARG A 283 -8.72 -41.57 24.65
N ILE A 284 -7.99 -40.51 25.00
CA ILE A 284 -8.02 -39.26 24.23
C ILE A 284 -6.88 -39.29 23.18
N PRO A 285 -7.21 -39.14 21.87
CA PRO A 285 -6.25 -39.13 20.77
C PRO A 285 -5.09 -38.16 20.99
N ARG A 286 -3.91 -38.49 20.45
CA ARG A 286 -2.71 -37.65 20.59
C ARG A 286 -2.69 -36.50 19.59
N THR A 287 -3.42 -36.61 18.47
CA THR A 287 -3.49 -35.58 17.43
C THR A 287 -4.90 -35.47 16.82
N VAL A 288 -5.21 -34.32 16.22
CA VAL A 288 -6.42 -34.12 15.38
C VAL A 288 -6.49 -35.14 14.24
N ARG A 289 -5.34 -35.44 13.62
CA ARG A 289 -5.25 -36.40 12.52
C ARG A 289 -5.71 -37.79 12.94
N ASP A 290 -5.29 -38.27 14.11
CA ASP A 290 -5.75 -39.57 14.63
C ASP A 290 -7.27 -39.58 14.83
N THR A 291 -7.84 -38.46 15.28
CA THR A 291 -9.28 -38.30 15.47
C THR A 291 -10.03 -38.33 14.13
N ILE A 292 -9.51 -37.66 13.10
CA ILE A 292 -10.09 -37.64 11.74
C ILE A 292 -9.97 -39.03 11.10
N LEU A 293 -8.80 -39.66 11.14
CA LEU A 293 -8.58 -41.00 10.58
C LEU A 293 -9.49 -42.04 11.24
N HIS A 294 -9.69 -41.98 12.56
CA HIS A 294 -10.64 -42.86 13.24
C HIS A 294 -12.10 -42.65 12.83
N ARG A 295 -12.50 -41.43 12.44
CA ARG A 295 -13.84 -41.18 11.88
C ARG A 295 -13.96 -41.79 10.48
N LEU A 296 -12.89 -41.72 9.68
CA LEU A 296 -12.84 -42.37 8.36
C LEU A 296 -12.93 -43.90 8.47
N GLU A 297 -12.33 -44.52 9.50
CA GLU A 297 -12.44 -45.97 9.76
C GLU A 297 -13.89 -46.44 10.04
N ARG A 298 -14.77 -45.52 10.46
CA ARG A 298 -16.19 -45.81 10.73
C ARG A 298 -17.07 -45.72 9.47
N LEU A 299 -16.54 -45.17 8.38
CA LEU A 299 -17.23 -45.05 7.10
C LEU A 299 -17.16 -46.36 6.31
N SER A 300 -18.19 -46.63 5.51
CA SER A 300 -18.16 -47.70 4.52
C SER A 300 -17.21 -47.35 3.37
N ARG A 301 -16.81 -48.36 2.57
CA ARG A 301 -15.93 -48.11 1.39
C ARG A 301 -16.55 -47.16 0.38
N ASP A 302 -17.87 -47.18 0.23
CA ASP A 302 -18.60 -46.33 -0.72
C ASP A 302 -18.66 -44.88 -0.20
N GLU A 303 -18.86 -44.69 1.10
CA GLU A 303 -18.79 -43.37 1.75
C GLU A 303 -17.39 -42.75 1.65
N VAL A 304 -16.34 -43.54 1.88
CA VAL A 304 -14.95 -43.08 1.70
C VAL A 304 -14.70 -42.68 0.25
N ALA A 305 -15.20 -43.45 -0.73
CA ALA A 305 -15.03 -43.12 -2.14
C ALA A 305 -15.71 -41.79 -2.52
N VAL A 306 -16.90 -41.51 -1.99
CA VAL A 306 -17.60 -40.23 -2.15
C VAL A 306 -16.81 -39.09 -1.50
N LEU A 307 -16.33 -39.28 -0.28
CA LEU A 307 -15.55 -38.27 0.45
C LEU A 307 -14.19 -38.00 -0.21
N SER A 308 -13.53 -39.02 -0.76
CA SER A 308 -12.32 -38.87 -1.56
C SER A 308 -12.57 -38.05 -2.83
N ALA A 309 -13.65 -38.30 -3.57
CA ALA A 309 -14.01 -37.49 -4.74
C ALA A 309 -14.29 -36.03 -4.36
N ALA A 310 -15.04 -35.82 -3.27
CA ALA A 310 -15.28 -34.50 -2.72
C ALA A 310 -13.97 -33.77 -2.35
N SER A 311 -12.99 -34.48 -1.76
CA SER A 311 -11.71 -33.88 -1.39
C SER A 311 -10.90 -33.36 -2.59
N VAL A 312 -11.08 -33.95 -3.77
CA VAL A 312 -10.45 -33.54 -5.04
C VAL A 312 -11.14 -32.31 -5.63
N MET A 313 -12.45 -32.17 -5.44
CA MET A 313 -13.24 -31.03 -5.93
C MET A 313 -12.99 -29.74 -5.14
N GLY A 314 -12.47 -29.83 -3.91
CA GLY A 314 -12.11 -28.69 -3.07
C GLY A 314 -12.84 -28.67 -1.73
N ARG A 315 -12.77 -27.53 -1.02
CA ARG A 315 -13.36 -27.37 0.32
C ARG A 315 -14.90 -27.35 0.32
N SER A 316 -15.51 -26.88 -0.76
CA SER A 316 -16.97 -26.85 -0.93
C SER A 316 -17.35 -27.44 -2.28
N PHE A 317 -18.50 -28.09 -2.35
CA PHE A 317 -18.98 -28.76 -3.56
C PHE A 317 -20.50 -28.90 -3.51
N ASP A 318 -21.11 -28.97 -4.68
CA ASP A 318 -22.55 -29.25 -4.82
C ASP A 318 -22.79 -30.75 -5.03
N LEU A 319 -23.95 -31.22 -4.56
CA LEU A 319 -24.37 -32.62 -4.68
C LEU A 319 -24.42 -33.10 -6.14
N GLY A 320 -24.82 -32.24 -7.08
CA GLY A 320 -24.97 -32.60 -8.49
C GLY A 320 -23.63 -32.96 -9.12
N THR A 321 -22.67 -32.03 -9.06
CA THR A 321 -21.32 -32.23 -9.58
C THR A 321 -20.64 -33.43 -8.91
N LEU A 322 -20.79 -33.61 -7.59
CA LEU A 322 -20.19 -34.76 -6.90
C LEU A 322 -20.77 -36.11 -7.38
N ALA A 323 -22.07 -36.16 -7.67
CA ALA A 323 -22.69 -37.35 -8.25
C ALA A 323 -22.14 -37.65 -9.66
N ASP A 324 -21.98 -36.62 -10.50
CA ASP A 324 -21.43 -36.78 -11.86
C ASP A 324 -19.97 -37.27 -11.83
N VAL A 325 -19.16 -36.72 -10.90
CA VAL A 325 -17.76 -37.10 -10.71
C VAL A 325 -17.65 -38.54 -10.20
N THR A 326 -18.43 -38.91 -9.18
CA THR A 326 -18.39 -40.26 -8.61
C THR A 326 -18.99 -41.31 -9.55
N GLY A 327 -19.91 -40.91 -10.43
CA GLY A 327 -20.69 -41.81 -11.29
C GLY A 327 -21.69 -42.67 -10.50
N VAL A 328 -22.02 -42.28 -9.26
CA VAL A 328 -22.93 -42.96 -8.35
C VAL A 328 -24.30 -42.28 -8.40
N ASP A 329 -25.38 -43.04 -8.15
CA ASP A 329 -26.73 -42.48 -8.08
C ASP A 329 -26.83 -41.37 -7.02
N ARG A 330 -27.54 -40.28 -7.35
CA ARG A 330 -27.63 -39.08 -6.51
C ARG A 330 -28.20 -39.36 -5.12
N ALA A 331 -29.13 -40.32 -4.98
CA ALA A 331 -29.68 -40.69 -3.68
C ALA A 331 -28.65 -41.42 -2.80
N ALA A 332 -27.79 -42.24 -3.40
CA ALA A 332 -26.71 -42.92 -2.68
C ALA A 332 -25.60 -41.93 -2.27
N VAL A 333 -25.27 -40.95 -3.10
CA VAL A 333 -24.34 -39.86 -2.73
C VAL A 333 -24.92 -39.04 -1.58
N LEU A 334 -26.20 -38.69 -1.62
CA LEU A 334 -26.86 -37.97 -0.53
C LEU A 334 -26.80 -38.75 0.79
N ALA A 335 -27.08 -40.06 0.79
CA ALA A 335 -26.98 -40.90 1.98
C ALA A 335 -25.55 -40.95 2.56
N ALA A 336 -24.53 -40.98 1.69
CA ALA A 336 -23.14 -40.89 2.12
C ALA A 336 -22.81 -39.52 2.73
N LEU A 337 -23.32 -38.42 2.17
CA LEU A 337 -23.15 -37.08 2.72
C LEU A 337 -23.86 -36.90 4.07
N GLU A 338 -25.09 -37.40 4.23
CA GLU A 338 -25.82 -37.42 5.51
C GLU A 338 -25.01 -38.16 6.59
N THR A 339 -24.40 -39.28 6.22
CA THR A 339 -23.51 -40.05 7.10
C THR A 339 -22.26 -39.25 7.46
N CYS A 340 -21.62 -38.60 6.48
CA CYS A 340 -20.45 -37.74 6.72
C CYS A 340 -20.77 -36.51 7.58
N VAL A 341 -21.97 -35.92 7.45
CA VAL A 341 -22.47 -34.84 8.30
C VAL A 341 -22.76 -35.35 9.72
N THR A 342 -23.33 -36.56 9.84
CA THR A 342 -23.55 -37.22 11.13
C THR A 342 -22.23 -37.48 11.87
N PHE A 343 -21.19 -37.91 11.15
CA PHE A 343 -19.83 -38.03 11.67
C PHE A 343 -19.06 -36.70 11.72
N GLN A 344 -19.72 -35.58 11.40
CA GLN A 344 -19.19 -34.22 11.46
C GLN A 344 -17.91 -33.98 10.63
N LEU A 345 -17.71 -34.79 9.59
CA LEU A 345 -16.63 -34.60 8.60
C LEU A 345 -17.00 -33.47 7.62
N LEU A 346 -18.29 -33.36 7.32
CA LEU A 346 -18.90 -32.34 6.47
C LEU A 346 -19.95 -31.55 7.25
N GLU A 347 -20.32 -30.39 6.72
CA GLU A 347 -21.52 -29.64 7.11
C GLU A 347 -22.25 -29.14 5.87
N GLU A 348 -23.56 -28.93 6.00
CA GLU A 348 -24.38 -28.32 4.95
C GLU A 348 -24.21 -26.80 4.98
N ASP A 349 -24.02 -26.19 3.81
CA ASP A 349 -23.94 -24.73 3.70
C ASP A 349 -25.31 -24.12 3.98
N GLY A 350 -25.44 -23.46 5.14
CA GLY A 350 -26.69 -22.84 5.58
C GLY A 350 -27.19 -21.70 4.68
N ALA A 351 -26.36 -21.17 3.77
CA ALA A 351 -26.75 -20.14 2.83
C ALA A 351 -27.26 -20.69 1.48
N HIS A 352 -26.91 -21.93 1.11
CA HIS A 352 -27.22 -22.51 -0.20
C HIS A 352 -27.63 -23.99 -0.09
N TYR A 353 -28.93 -24.26 -0.26
CA TYR A 353 -29.46 -25.62 -0.23
C TYR A 353 -28.77 -26.56 -1.24
N GLY A 354 -28.36 -27.75 -0.77
CA GLY A 354 -27.73 -28.79 -1.60
C GLY A 354 -26.23 -28.60 -1.84
N ARG A 355 -25.59 -27.67 -1.14
CA ARG A 355 -24.12 -27.48 -1.12
C ARG A 355 -23.56 -27.95 0.23
N TYR A 356 -22.41 -28.60 0.15
CA TYR A 356 -21.72 -29.16 1.31
C TYR A 356 -20.30 -28.61 1.37
N GLN A 357 -19.76 -28.54 2.59
CA GLN A 357 -18.37 -28.17 2.80
C GLN A 357 -17.71 -29.05 3.83
N PHE A 358 -16.38 -29.22 3.69
CA PHE A 358 -15.59 -29.80 4.76
C PHE A 358 -15.64 -28.88 5.96
N ARG A 359 -16.04 -29.43 7.11
CA ARG A 359 -16.15 -28.68 8.36
C ARG A 359 -14.81 -28.03 8.74
N HIS A 360 -13.70 -28.71 8.41
CA HIS A 360 -12.35 -28.22 8.62
C HIS A 360 -11.46 -28.57 7.42
N ALA A 361 -10.55 -27.65 7.05
CA ALA A 361 -9.58 -27.86 5.96
C ALA A 361 -8.70 -29.10 6.21
N LEU A 362 -8.24 -29.31 7.45
CA LEU A 362 -7.47 -30.48 7.88
C LEU A 362 -8.18 -31.82 7.58
N THR A 363 -9.52 -31.85 7.60
CA THR A 363 -10.30 -33.05 7.24
C THR A 363 -10.16 -33.36 5.75
N ARG A 364 -10.26 -32.34 4.90
CA ARG A 364 -10.07 -32.48 3.45
C ARG A 364 -8.65 -32.93 3.13
N GLU A 365 -7.66 -32.28 3.73
CA GLU A 365 -6.23 -32.57 3.57
C GLU A 365 -5.93 -34.02 3.94
N ALA A 366 -6.40 -34.48 5.11
CA ALA A 366 -6.19 -35.86 5.56
C ALA A 366 -6.77 -36.89 4.57
N VAL A 367 -7.98 -36.65 4.04
CA VAL A 367 -8.61 -37.53 3.04
C VAL A 367 -7.88 -37.48 1.70
N TYR A 368 -7.47 -36.29 1.26
CA TYR A 368 -6.77 -36.10 -0.01
C TYR A 368 -5.38 -36.74 0.02
N GLU A 369 -4.66 -36.56 1.12
CA GLU A 369 -3.30 -37.06 1.31
C GLU A 369 -3.21 -38.58 1.48
N ASP A 370 -4.26 -39.21 2.04
CA ASP A 370 -4.32 -40.67 2.19
C ASP A 370 -4.46 -41.41 0.84
N MET A 371 -4.92 -40.72 -0.20
CA MET A 371 -5.00 -41.29 -1.54
C MET A 371 -3.64 -41.45 -2.20
N VAL A 372 -3.40 -42.61 -2.82
CA VAL A 372 -2.26 -42.83 -3.73
C VAL A 372 -2.37 -41.96 -4.99
N VAL A 373 -1.23 -41.51 -5.52
CA VAL A 373 -1.15 -40.60 -6.69
C VAL A 373 -2.01 -41.06 -7.88
N PRO A 374 -2.02 -42.33 -8.33
CA PRO A 374 -2.85 -42.76 -9.46
C PRO A 374 -4.35 -42.56 -9.23
N ARG A 375 -4.82 -42.71 -7.97
CA ARG A 375 -6.22 -42.49 -7.62
C ARG A 375 -6.56 -41.01 -7.68
N ARG A 376 -5.66 -40.13 -7.23
CA ARG A 376 -5.83 -38.68 -7.37
C ARG A 376 -5.91 -38.28 -8.84
N GLN A 377 -4.99 -38.76 -9.68
CA GLN A 377 -4.99 -38.48 -11.12
C GLN A 377 -6.30 -38.90 -11.79
N GLN A 378 -6.80 -40.09 -11.47
CA GLN A 378 -8.09 -40.58 -11.99
C GLN A 378 -9.25 -39.68 -11.60
N LEU A 379 -9.32 -39.24 -10.33
CA LEU A 379 -10.37 -38.35 -9.86
C LEU A 379 -10.24 -36.95 -10.48
N HIS A 380 -9.03 -36.39 -10.59
CA HIS A 380 -8.82 -35.11 -11.29
C HIS A 380 -9.24 -35.20 -12.78
N ALA A 381 -8.92 -36.30 -13.47
CA ALA A 381 -9.37 -36.52 -14.85
C ALA A 381 -10.89 -36.52 -14.96
N ARG A 382 -11.56 -37.14 -13.98
CA ARG A 382 -13.02 -37.23 -13.94
C ARG A 382 -13.68 -35.90 -13.62
N VAL A 383 -13.10 -35.12 -12.70
CA VAL A 383 -13.52 -33.73 -12.45
C VAL A 383 -13.37 -32.89 -13.72
N ALA A 384 -12.24 -32.99 -14.42
CA ALA A 384 -12.02 -32.28 -15.68
C ALA A 384 -13.09 -32.62 -16.74
N GLU A 385 -13.47 -33.89 -16.88
CA GLU A 385 -14.54 -34.32 -17.80
C GLU A 385 -15.90 -33.68 -17.47
N VAL A 386 -16.25 -33.60 -16.18
CA VAL A 386 -17.51 -32.98 -15.72
C VAL A 386 -17.47 -31.46 -15.86
N LEU A 387 -16.31 -30.83 -15.62
CA LEU A 387 -16.15 -29.39 -15.86
C LEU A 387 -16.28 -29.06 -17.35
N ALA A 388 -15.67 -29.85 -18.23
CA ALA A 388 -15.75 -29.66 -19.68
C ALA A 388 -17.16 -29.80 -20.25
N SER A 389 -18.06 -30.54 -19.58
CA SER A 389 -19.47 -30.66 -20.01
C SER A 389 -20.35 -29.46 -19.62
N HIS A 390 -19.81 -28.50 -18.86
CA HIS A 390 -20.51 -27.30 -18.40
C HIS A 390 -19.78 -26.04 -18.91
N PRO A 391 -20.17 -25.50 -20.09
CA PRO A 391 -19.45 -24.42 -20.77
C PRO A 391 -19.32 -23.11 -19.98
N ASP A 392 -20.13 -22.94 -18.92
CA ASP A 392 -20.15 -21.75 -18.08
C ASP A 392 -19.06 -21.76 -16.98
N ARG A 393 -18.22 -22.81 -16.87
CA ARG A 393 -17.17 -22.92 -15.84
C ARG A 393 -15.80 -22.48 -16.35
N ALA A 394 -15.02 -21.83 -15.46
CA ALA A 394 -13.79 -21.11 -15.79
C ALA A 394 -12.67 -22.00 -16.35
N SER A 395 -12.02 -21.53 -17.41
CA SER A 395 -10.90 -22.21 -18.12
C SER A 395 -9.74 -22.60 -17.19
N VAL A 396 -9.53 -21.83 -16.12
CA VAL A 396 -8.45 -22.02 -15.13
C VAL A 396 -8.64 -23.31 -14.31
N ASP A 397 -9.86 -23.57 -13.81
CA ASP A 397 -10.15 -24.76 -13.00
C ASP A 397 -9.99 -26.04 -13.83
N LEU A 398 -10.47 -26.00 -15.08
CA LEU A 398 -10.31 -27.11 -16.01
C LEU A 398 -8.82 -27.38 -16.31
N ALA A 399 -8.04 -26.33 -16.57
CA ALA A 399 -6.58 -26.44 -16.77
C ALA A 399 -5.89 -27.08 -15.56
N HIS A 400 -6.25 -26.68 -14.33
CA HIS A 400 -5.72 -27.25 -13.09
C HIS A 400 -5.95 -28.77 -13.00
N HIS A 401 -7.21 -29.20 -13.17
CA HIS A 401 -7.56 -30.61 -13.09
C HIS A 401 -6.91 -31.44 -14.21
N LEU A 402 -6.78 -30.90 -15.43
CA LEU A 402 -6.09 -31.59 -16.53
C LEU A 402 -4.58 -31.76 -16.28
N LEU A 403 -3.92 -30.75 -15.71
CA LEU A 403 -2.50 -30.84 -15.31
C LEU A 403 -2.30 -31.89 -14.22
N LEU A 404 -3.11 -31.86 -13.16
CA LEU A 404 -3.04 -32.85 -12.07
C LEU A 404 -3.45 -34.26 -12.50
N ALA A 405 -4.29 -34.38 -13.54
CA ALA A 405 -4.62 -35.65 -14.18
C ALA A 405 -3.49 -36.22 -15.07
N GLY A 406 -2.46 -35.42 -15.39
CA GLY A 406 -1.43 -35.78 -16.36
C GLY A 406 -1.91 -35.76 -17.82
N LYS A 407 -3.08 -35.16 -18.12
CA LYS A 407 -3.64 -35.01 -19.47
C LYS A 407 -3.06 -33.75 -20.14
N PHE A 408 -1.74 -33.72 -20.31
CA PHE A 408 -1.01 -32.50 -20.70
C PHE A 408 -1.40 -31.94 -22.08
N ASP A 409 -1.65 -32.80 -23.07
CA ASP A 409 -2.03 -32.35 -24.43
C ASP A 409 -3.34 -31.54 -24.41
N GLU A 410 -4.31 -31.94 -23.59
CA GLU A 410 -5.57 -31.20 -23.39
C GLU A 410 -5.36 -29.97 -22.50
N ALA A 411 -4.48 -30.07 -21.50
CA ALA A 411 -4.20 -28.99 -20.54
C ALA A 411 -3.59 -27.75 -21.21
N VAL A 412 -2.68 -27.92 -22.18
CA VAL A 412 -1.99 -26.79 -22.84
C VAL A 412 -2.99 -25.80 -23.43
N GLY A 413 -3.98 -26.27 -24.20
CA GLY A 413 -4.98 -25.40 -24.81
C GLY A 413 -5.80 -24.61 -23.78
N MET A 414 -6.14 -25.26 -22.65
CA MET A 414 -6.88 -24.62 -21.56
C MET A 414 -6.01 -23.62 -20.78
N CYS A 415 -4.74 -23.92 -20.54
CA CYS A 415 -3.80 -22.96 -19.94
C CYS A 415 -3.65 -21.70 -20.80
N VAL A 416 -3.62 -21.85 -22.13
CA VAL A 416 -3.55 -20.71 -23.07
C VAL A 416 -4.83 -19.87 -23.00
N ALA A 417 -6.00 -20.50 -23.04
CA ALA A 417 -7.28 -19.79 -22.92
C ALA A 417 -7.39 -19.05 -21.58
N ALA A 418 -7.03 -19.72 -20.48
CA ALA A 418 -6.98 -19.15 -19.15
C ALA A 418 -5.99 -17.97 -19.04
N ALA A 419 -4.83 -18.05 -19.71
CA ALA A 419 -3.87 -16.96 -19.76
C ALA A 419 -4.42 -15.75 -20.54
N ASP A 420 -5.18 -15.98 -21.61
CA ASP A 420 -5.83 -14.91 -22.37
C ASP A 420 -6.93 -14.22 -21.55
N GLU A 421 -7.73 -14.98 -20.79
CA GLU A 421 -8.68 -14.43 -19.81
C GLU A 421 -7.96 -13.59 -18.73
N ALA A 422 -6.85 -14.09 -18.19
CA ALA A 422 -6.05 -13.38 -17.19
C ALA A 422 -5.45 -12.08 -17.75
N ILE A 423 -4.96 -12.06 -18.99
CA ILE A 423 -4.47 -10.85 -19.67
C ILE A 423 -5.60 -9.81 -19.82
N GLN A 424 -6.80 -10.27 -20.19
CA GLN A 424 -7.98 -9.39 -20.30
C GLN A 424 -8.39 -8.80 -18.94
N ALA A 425 -8.28 -9.60 -17.88
CA ALA A 425 -8.51 -9.18 -16.48
C ALA A 425 -7.32 -8.39 -15.88
N ARG A 426 -6.27 -8.09 -16.65
CA ARG A 426 -5.04 -7.39 -16.21
C ARG A 426 -4.24 -8.14 -15.14
N ALA A 427 -4.45 -9.46 -15.02
CA ALA A 427 -3.72 -10.37 -14.16
C ALA A 427 -2.51 -10.96 -14.91
N TYR A 428 -1.56 -10.08 -15.26
CA TYR A 428 -0.45 -10.44 -16.14
C TYR A 428 0.48 -11.52 -15.55
N ARG A 429 0.73 -11.49 -14.24
CA ARG A 429 1.56 -12.49 -13.57
C ARG A 429 0.93 -13.88 -13.57
N ASP A 430 -0.38 -13.95 -13.36
CA ASP A 430 -1.17 -15.17 -13.44
C ASP A 430 -1.12 -15.77 -14.85
N ALA A 431 -1.31 -14.93 -15.88
CA ALA A 431 -1.17 -15.33 -17.27
C ALA A 431 0.23 -15.89 -17.58
N ALA A 432 1.28 -15.23 -17.11
CA ALA A 432 2.65 -15.67 -17.31
C ALA A 432 2.91 -17.04 -16.65
N ALA A 433 2.43 -17.25 -15.42
CA ALA A 433 2.57 -18.51 -14.70
C ALA A 433 1.83 -19.67 -15.42
N LEU A 434 0.63 -19.42 -15.96
CA LEU A 434 -0.12 -20.41 -16.75
C LEU A 434 0.65 -20.84 -18.01
N LEU A 435 1.21 -19.87 -18.75
CA LEU A 435 1.97 -20.13 -19.97
C LEU A 435 3.29 -20.85 -19.68
N GLU A 436 3.99 -20.45 -18.60
CA GLU A 436 5.23 -21.09 -18.14
C GLU A 436 5.00 -22.55 -17.73
N ARG A 437 3.87 -22.85 -17.07
CA ARG A 437 3.49 -24.22 -16.73
C ARG A 437 3.13 -25.06 -17.96
N ALA A 438 2.53 -24.46 -18.99
CA ALA A 438 2.16 -25.16 -20.21
C ALA A 438 3.36 -25.46 -21.12
N ALA A 439 4.34 -24.56 -21.19
CA ALA A 439 5.45 -24.64 -22.15
C ALA A 439 6.26 -25.96 -22.13
N PRO A 440 6.61 -26.56 -20.98
CA PRO A 440 7.34 -27.84 -20.93
C PRO A 440 6.61 -29.01 -21.58
N HIS A 441 5.28 -28.92 -21.73
CA HIS A 441 4.44 -29.96 -22.29
C HIS A 441 4.25 -29.83 -23.81
N VAL A 442 4.70 -28.73 -24.41
CA VAL A 442 4.63 -28.50 -25.86
C VAL A 442 5.87 -29.07 -26.55
N LYS A 443 5.63 -30.01 -27.48
CA LYS A 443 6.70 -30.70 -28.23
C LYS A 443 7.19 -29.89 -29.44
N ASP A 444 6.29 -29.16 -30.09
CA ASP A 444 6.65 -28.31 -31.22
C ASP A 444 7.44 -27.10 -30.73
N ARG A 445 8.65 -26.90 -31.27
CA ARG A 445 9.53 -25.82 -30.81
C ARG A 445 8.96 -24.44 -31.15
N ALA A 446 8.28 -24.27 -32.28
CA ALA A 446 7.72 -22.98 -32.64
C ALA A 446 6.58 -22.59 -31.68
N GLU A 447 5.67 -23.52 -31.42
CA GLU A 447 4.57 -23.32 -30.46
C GLU A 447 5.10 -23.05 -29.05
N ARG A 448 6.08 -23.84 -28.58
CA ARG A 448 6.73 -23.61 -27.28
C ARG A 448 7.41 -22.24 -27.23
N GLY A 449 8.12 -21.86 -28.28
CA GLY A 449 8.76 -20.55 -28.41
C GLY A 449 7.77 -19.40 -28.32
N ARG A 450 6.62 -19.49 -29.00
CA ARG A 450 5.53 -18.51 -28.91
C ARG A 450 4.96 -18.39 -27.50
N LEU A 451 4.75 -19.52 -26.81
CA LEU A 451 4.24 -19.51 -25.43
C LEU A 451 5.23 -18.84 -24.46
N LEU A 452 6.53 -19.16 -24.58
CA LEU A 452 7.57 -18.56 -23.75
C LEU A 452 7.69 -17.05 -24.00
N CYS A 453 7.63 -16.61 -25.26
CA CYS A 453 7.63 -15.18 -25.58
C CYS A 453 6.39 -14.46 -25.00
N ARG A 454 5.19 -15.05 -25.13
CA ARG A 454 3.97 -14.51 -24.52
C ARG A 454 4.05 -14.44 -22.99
N ALA A 455 4.63 -15.44 -22.34
CA ALA A 455 4.87 -15.43 -20.90
C ALA A 455 5.86 -14.31 -20.52
N GLY A 456 6.90 -14.12 -21.32
CA GLY A 456 7.85 -13.02 -21.17
C GLY A 456 7.19 -11.65 -21.27
N ASP A 457 6.34 -11.44 -22.28
CA ASP A 457 5.57 -10.20 -22.46
C ASP A 457 4.64 -9.95 -21.27
N ALA A 458 3.99 -10.99 -20.74
CA ALA A 458 3.13 -10.89 -19.58
C ALA A 458 3.92 -10.50 -18.31
N TYR A 459 5.09 -11.11 -18.04
CA TYR A 459 5.95 -10.68 -16.93
C TYR A 459 6.45 -9.23 -17.11
N TRP A 460 6.80 -8.81 -18.32
CA TRP A 460 7.21 -7.43 -18.58
C TRP A 460 6.07 -6.43 -18.34
N ASN A 461 4.85 -6.77 -18.79
CA ASN A 461 3.63 -6.02 -18.49
C ASN A 461 3.30 -6.01 -16.98
N ASN A 462 3.85 -6.93 -16.20
CA ASN A 462 3.79 -6.93 -14.73
C ASN A 462 4.98 -6.26 -14.04
N THR A 463 5.83 -5.51 -14.77
CA THR A 463 7.05 -4.85 -14.25
C THR A 463 8.12 -5.81 -13.74
N GLU A 464 8.20 -7.04 -14.28
CA GLU A 464 9.17 -8.07 -13.89
C GLU A 464 10.17 -8.40 -15.03
N PRO A 465 11.03 -7.45 -15.43
CA PRO A 465 11.92 -7.63 -16.58
C PRO A 465 12.93 -8.76 -16.40
N THR A 466 13.30 -9.10 -15.15
CA THR A 466 14.20 -10.23 -14.86
C THR A 466 13.56 -11.57 -15.21
N ALA A 467 12.29 -11.76 -14.82
CA ALA A 467 11.54 -12.98 -15.15
C ALA A 467 11.26 -13.05 -16.66
N ALA A 468 10.86 -11.92 -17.25
CA ALA A 468 10.61 -11.80 -18.69
C ALA A 468 11.84 -12.18 -19.52
N LYS A 469 13.02 -11.65 -19.17
CA LYS A 469 14.28 -11.87 -19.89
C LYS A 469 14.57 -13.35 -20.12
N GLY A 470 14.51 -14.18 -19.08
CA GLY A 470 14.86 -15.61 -19.17
C GLY A 470 13.93 -16.40 -20.10
N LEU A 471 12.64 -16.06 -20.11
CA LEU A 471 11.65 -16.72 -20.96
C LEU A 471 11.76 -16.24 -22.41
N LEU A 472 11.98 -14.94 -22.64
CA LEU A 472 12.22 -14.39 -23.97
C LEU A 472 13.48 -14.98 -24.61
N GLU A 473 14.58 -15.11 -23.85
CA GLU A 473 15.82 -15.76 -24.35
C GLU A 473 15.56 -17.19 -24.87
N GLN A 474 14.84 -18.00 -24.09
CA GLN A 474 14.51 -19.36 -24.47
C GLN A 474 13.52 -19.41 -25.64
N GLY A 475 12.48 -18.57 -25.61
CA GLY A 475 11.46 -18.52 -26.65
C GLY A 475 12.02 -18.08 -28.01
N ILE A 476 12.88 -17.06 -28.01
CA ILE A 476 13.58 -16.57 -29.22
C ILE A 476 14.48 -17.68 -29.79
N ALA A 477 15.25 -18.37 -28.94
CA ALA A 477 16.11 -19.47 -29.39
C ALA A 477 15.31 -20.63 -30.03
N ASP A 478 14.14 -20.95 -29.46
CA ASP A 478 13.24 -21.96 -30.01
C ASP A 478 12.64 -21.53 -31.35
N LEU A 479 12.21 -20.28 -31.49
CA LEU A 479 11.67 -19.72 -32.73
C LEU A 479 12.72 -19.69 -33.85
N ASP A 480 13.94 -19.24 -33.56
CA ASP A 480 15.03 -19.26 -34.53
C ASP A 480 15.36 -20.70 -34.98
N ALA A 481 15.46 -21.63 -34.04
CA ALA A 481 15.75 -23.03 -34.34
C ALA A 481 14.63 -23.71 -35.14
N ALA A 482 13.39 -23.25 -34.98
CA ALA A 482 12.23 -23.71 -35.73
C ALA A 482 12.03 -23.00 -37.08
N GLY A 483 12.88 -22.01 -37.41
CA GLY A 483 12.81 -21.30 -38.69
C GLY A 483 11.78 -20.17 -38.74
N PHE A 484 11.45 -19.54 -37.61
CA PHE A 484 10.54 -18.39 -37.49
C PHE A 484 11.29 -17.10 -37.09
N PRO A 485 12.27 -16.62 -37.89
CA PRO A 485 13.13 -15.50 -37.51
C PRO A 485 12.38 -14.16 -37.37
N LEU A 486 11.27 -13.96 -38.07
CA LEU A 486 10.47 -12.73 -37.96
C LEU A 486 9.77 -12.62 -36.61
N GLU A 487 9.20 -13.71 -36.11
CA GLU A 487 8.59 -13.76 -34.78
C GLU A 487 9.65 -13.59 -33.69
N ALA A 488 10.81 -14.26 -33.87
CA ALA A 488 11.95 -14.10 -32.98
C ALA A 488 12.47 -12.65 -32.96
N ALA A 489 12.52 -11.98 -34.12
CA ALA A 489 12.94 -10.58 -34.23
C ALA A 489 11.97 -9.61 -33.53
N ALA A 490 10.66 -9.85 -33.62
CA ALA A 490 9.68 -9.06 -32.86
C ALA A 490 9.88 -9.22 -31.34
N ALA A 491 10.07 -10.45 -30.86
CA ALA A 491 10.34 -10.72 -29.44
C ALA A 491 11.68 -10.15 -28.96
N ARG A 492 12.70 -10.08 -29.83
CA ARG A 492 14.00 -9.45 -29.52
C ARG A 492 13.86 -7.97 -29.14
N ILE A 493 12.87 -7.25 -29.67
CA ILE A 493 12.61 -5.85 -29.28
C ILE A 493 12.21 -5.79 -27.81
N GLN A 494 11.36 -6.71 -27.33
CA GLN A 494 10.99 -6.77 -25.92
C GLN A 494 12.13 -7.28 -25.03
N LEU A 495 12.92 -8.24 -25.50
CA LEU A 495 14.12 -8.69 -24.79
C LEU A 495 15.14 -7.55 -24.63
N GLY A 496 15.39 -6.79 -25.70
CA GLY A 496 16.23 -5.60 -25.66
C GLY A 496 15.70 -4.55 -24.68
N ARG A 497 14.37 -4.40 -24.59
CA ARG A 497 13.73 -3.55 -23.58
C ARG A 497 13.96 -4.05 -22.15
N CYS A 498 13.85 -5.35 -21.90
CA CYS A 498 14.17 -5.95 -20.59
C CYS A 498 15.62 -5.68 -20.22
N TYR A 499 16.57 -5.89 -21.13
CA TYR A 499 17.98 -5.59 -20.89
C TYR A 499 18.24 -4.11 -20.58
N TRP A 500 17.55 -3.20 -21.26
CA TRP A 500 17.63 -1.77 -20.98
C TRP A 500 17.16 -1.42 -19.57
N GLU A 501 16.04 -2.00 -19.12
CA GLU A 501 15.51 -1.80 -17.76
C GLU A 501 16.40 -2.44 -16.69
N LEU A 502 17.06 -3.56 -17.03
CA LEU A 502 18.07 -4.25 -16.24
C LEU A 502 19.48 -3.65 -16.39
N LEU A 503 19.58 -2.42 -16.91
CA LEU A 503 20.81 -1.63 -16.90
C LEU A 503 21.94 -2.21 -17.76
N ARG A 504 21.57 -2.91 -18.84
CA ARG A 504 22.47 -3.48 -19.86
C ARG A 504 22.19 -2.89 -21.24
N PRO A 505 22.45 -1.59 -21.45
CA PRO A 505 22.20 -0.93 -22.73
C PRO A 505 23.05 -1.50 -23.87
N ASP A 506 24.20 -2.11 -23.55
CA ASP A 506 25.06 -2.84 -24.47
C ASP A 506 24.33 -4.03 -25.11
N LEU A 507 23.72 -4.89 -24.28
CA LEU A 507 22.94 -6.04 -24.75
C LEU A 507 21.61 -5.60 -25.36
N ALA A 508 21.01 -4.53 -24.84
CA ALA A 508 19.81 -3.95 -25.44
C ALA A 508 20.07 -3.55 -26.90
N ARG A 509 21.18 -2.84 -27.16
CA ARG A 509 21.61 -2.45 -28.52
C ARG A 509 21.77 -3.66 -29.42
N GLU A 510 22.51 -4.68 -28.97
CA GLU A 510 22.73 -5.90 -29.75
C GLU A 510 21.41 -6.54 -30.19
N HIS A 511 20.44 -6.68 -29.29
CA HIS A 511 19.13 -7.26 -29.63
C HIS A 511 18.31 -6.37 -30.56
N PHE A 512 18.35 -5.04 -30.40
CA PHE A 512 17.68 -4.13 -31.33
C PHE A 512 18.30 -4.15 -32.73
N GLU A 513 19.62 -4.27 -32.85
CA GLU A 513 20.32 -4.39 -34.14
C GLU A 513 20.00 -5.72 -34.82
N GLN A 514 20.04 -6.83 -34.08
CA GLN A 514 19.63 -8.14 -34.61
C GLN A 514 18.16 -8.14 -35.09
N ALA A 515 17.26 -7.53 -34.31
CA ALA A 515 15.87 -7.39 -34.71
C ALA A 515 15.71 -6.55 -35.98
N ARG A 516 16.40 -5.39 -36.06
CA ARG A 516 16.43 -4.52 -37.23
C ARG A 516 16.88 -5.27 -38.47
N ASP A 517 18.01 -5.98 -38.41
CA ASP A 517 18.61 -6.62 -39.58
C ASP A 517 17.69 -7.69 -40.19
N VAL A 518 16.99 -8.45 -39.35
CA VAL A 518 16.01 -9.44 -39.79
C VAL A 518 14.75 -8.77 -40.36
N LEU A 519 14.25 -7.74 -39.70
CA LEU A 519 13.01 -7.05 -40.09
C LEU A 519 13.20 -6.18 -41.34
N GLU A 520 14.38 -5.62 -41.59
CA GLU A 520 14.68 -4.86 -42.82
C GLU A 520 14.50 -5.74 -44.06
N ALA A 521 14.93 -6.99 -44.01
CA ALA A 521 14.77 -7.94 -45.10
C ALA A 521 13.30 -8.27 -45.40
N ALA A 522 12.42 -8.15 -44.41
CA ALA A 522 10.98 -8.41 -44.54
C ALA A 522 10.19 -7.19 -45.07
N GLY A 523 10.79 -6.00 -45.01
CA GLY A 523 10.17 -4.75 -45.43
C GLY A 523 9.49 -3.95 -44.30
N PRO A 524 8.85 -2.82 -44.63
CA PRO A 524 8.29 -1.91 -43.64
C PRO A 524 7.24 -2.55 -42.74
N SER A 525 7.43 -2.43 -41.42
CA SER A 525 6.49 -2.90 -40.39
C SER A 525 6.57 -2.01 -39.16
N GLU A 526 5.54 -2.05 -38.31
CA GLU A 526 5.56 -1.33 -37.02
C GLU A 526 6.73 -1.81 -36.13
N ALA A 527 6.98 -3.12 -36.08
CA ALA A 527 8.11 -3.69 -35.32
C ALA A 527 9.45 -3.13 -35.80
N LEU A 528 9.66 -3.01 -37.11
CA LEU A 528 10.89 -2.43 -37.67
C LEU A 528 11.02 -0.94 -37.28
N ALA A 529 9.93 -0.17 -37.35
CA ALA A 529 9.95 1.23 -36.91
C ALA A 529 10.30 1.34 -35.42
N ILE A 530 9.74 0.48 -34.56
CA ILE A 530 10.04 0.46 -33.13
C ILE A 530 11.51 0.09 -32.89
N ALA A 531 12.09 -0.87 -33.62
CA ALA A 531 13.51 -1.20 -33.49
C ALA A 531 14.40 0.02 -33.77
N TYR A 532 14.10 0.78 -34.83
CA TYR A 532 14.80 2.04 -35.13
C TYR A 532 14.57 3.13 -34.07
N ILE A 533 13.36 3.27 -33.54
CA ILE A 533 13.07 4.19 -32.41
C ILE A 533 13.95 3.87 -31.21
N ARG A 534 14.07 2.59 -30.84
CA ARG A 534 14.89 2.14 -29.71
C ARG A 534 16.38 2.41 -29.94
N LEU A 535 16.88 2.14 -31.15
CA LEU A 535 18.27 2.45 -31.54
C LEU A 535 18.55 3.95 -31.54
N SER A 536 17.60 4.77 -32.01
CA SER A 536 17.69 6.22 -31.96
C SER A 536 17.87 6.72 -30.52
N GLY A 537 17.03 6.24 -29.60
CA GLY A 537 17.15 6.56 -28.17
C GLY A 537 18.53 6.24 -27.60
N LEU A 538 19.02 5.01 -27.78
CA LEU A 538 20.34 4.61 -27.30
C LEU A 538 21.47 5.44 -27.91
N ALA A 539 21.42 5.72 -29.21
CA ALA A 539 22.44 6.51 -29.90
C ALA A 539 22.45 7.97 -29.42
N THR A 540 21.28 8.58 -29.22
CA THR A 540 21.17 9.95 -28.71
C THR A 540 21.65 10.04 -27.26
N PHE A 541 21.31 9.09 -26.40
CA PHE A 541 21.73 9.09 -25.00
C PHE A 541 23.24 8.89 -24.83
N ASP A 542 23.89 8.10 -25.70
CA ASP A 542 25.34 7.85 -25.68
C ASP A 542 26.16 8.87 -26.48
N LYS A 543 25.53 9.95 -26.95
CA LYS A 543 26.19 11.00 -27.76
C LYS A 543 26.82 10.45 -29.04
N GLY A 544 26.16 9.50 -29.69
CA GLY A 544 26.58 8.87 -30.95
C GLY A 544 26.52 9.75 -32.20
N GLY A 545 26.55 11.08 -32.04
CA GLY A 545 26.43 12.06 -33.12
C GLY A 545 25.12 11.92 -33.91
N ASP A 546 25.23 12.06 -35.24
CA ASP A 546 24.07 12.06 -36.16
C ASP A 546 23.34 10.71 -36.28
N ALA A 547 23.91 9.62 -35.75
CA ALA A 547 23.29 8.30 -35.80
C ALA A 547 21.90 8.28 -35.14
N GLY A 548 21.72 9.01 -34.04
CA GLY A 548 20.42 9.10 -33.35
C GLY A 548 19.35 9.73 -34.24
N LEU A 549 19.70 10.79 -34.97
CA LEU A 549 18.78 11.48 -35.89
C LEU A 549 18.47 10.60 -37.11
N ALA A 550 19.49 9.99 -37.72
CA ALA A 550 19.32 9.11 -38.87
C ALA A 550 18.40 7.92 -38.55
N TYR A 551 18.53 7.32 -37.37
CA TYR A 551 17.62 6.25 -36.93
C TYR A 551 16.19 6.76 -36.72
N ALA A 552 15.98 7.97 -36.17
CA ALA A 552 14.65 8.53 -35.96
C ALA A 552 13.93 8.86 -37.29
N GLU A 553 14.67 9.45 -38.24
CA GLU A 553 14.16 9.74 -39.59
C GLU A 553 13.77 8.44 -40.29
N ARG A 554 14.64 7.43 -40.23
CA ARG A 554 14.38 6.11 -40.80
C ARG A 554 13.16 5.44 -40.16
N ALA A 555 13.00 5.54 -38.84
CA ALA A 555 11.81 5.06 -38.14
C ALA A 555 10.52 5.73 -38.65
N SER A 556 10.53 7.05 -38.86
CA SER A 556 9.38 7.81 -39.35
C SER A 556 8.99 7.39 -40.78
N GLU A 557 9.97 7.20 -41.66
CA GLU A 557 9.75 6.68 -43.02
C GLU A 557 9.09 5.30 -43.01
N ILE A 558 9.64 4.39 -42.20
CA ILE A 558 9.16 3.01 -42.09
C ILE A 558 7.75 2.97 -41.50
N ALA A 559 7.49 3.73 -40.43
CA ALA A 559 6.19 3.81 -39.82
C ALA A 559 5.13 4.36 -40.81
N ARG A 560 5.48 5.37 -41.61
CA ARG A 560 4.61 5.91 -42.65
C ARG A 560 4.32 4.87 -43.74
N ALA A 561 5.35 4.15 -44.20
CA ALA A 561 5.19 3.11 -45.21
C ALA A 561 4.36 1.92 -44.70
N ALA A 562 4.45 1.60 -43.41
CA ALA A 562 3.69 0.53 -42.76
C ALA A 562 2.27 0.94 -42.32
N GLY A 563 1.91 2.22 -42.40
CA GLY A 563 0.65 2.73 -41.85
C GLY A 563 0.56 2.67 -40.31
N ALA A 564 1.71 2.64 -39.63
CA ALA A 564 1.81 2.50 -38.18
C ALA A 564 1.74 3.86 -37.47
N SER A 565 0.53 4.36 -37.24
CA SER A 565 0.29 5.71 -36.68
C SER A 565 0.94 5.94 -35.31
N MET A 566 0.92 4.93 -34.41
CA MET A 566 1.56 5.04 -33.10
C MET A 566 3.07 5.16 -33.23
N ALA A 567 3.70 4.29 -34.01
CA ALA A 567 5.15 4.34 -34.23
C ALA A 567 5.57 5.63 -34.94
N LEU A 568 4.74 6.14 -35.85
CA LEU A 568 5.01 7.42 -36.50
C LEU A 568 5.01 8.57 -35.50
N ALA A 569 3.96 8.68 -34.68
CA ALA A 569 3.89 9.70 -33.62
C ALA A 569 5.07 9.59 -32.65
N TRP A 570 5.45 8.37 -32.27
CA TRP A 570 6.55 8.14 -31.34
C TRP A 570 7.93 8.46 -31.94
N SER A 571 8.13 8.19 -33.23
CA SER A 571 9.39 8.51 -33.94
C SER A 571 9.72 10.01 -33.90
N TRP A 572 8.72 10.88 -33.97
CA TRP A 572 8.91 12.33 -33.88
C TRP A 572 9.45 12.77 -32.53
N ASN A 573 9.09 12.08 -31.44
CA ASN A 573 9.64 12.38 -30.12
C ASN A 573 11.15 12.12 -30.07
N PHE A 574 11.62 11.02 -30.64
CA PHE A 574 13.05 10.70 -30.68
C PHE A 574 13.83 11.54 -31.70
N MET A 575 13.19 11.90 -32.82
CA MET A 575 13.74 12.88 -33.75
C MET A 575 13.93 14.23 -33.05
N ALA A 576 12.98 14.64 -32.20
CA ALA A 576 13.13 15.84 -31.40
C ALA A 576 14.34 15.78 -30.45
N LEU A 577 14.49 14.69 -29.69
CA LEU A 577 15.63 14.53 -28.77
C LEU A 577 16.98 14.60 -29.51
N ALA A 578 17.08 13.94 -30.67
CA ALA A 578 18.29 13.98 -31.48
C ALA A 578 18.56 15.39 -32.02
N LYS A 579 17.53 16.08 -32.56
CA LYS A 579 17.64 17.46 -33.05
C LYS A 579 18.08 18.43 -31.95
N ILE A 580 17.51 18.34 -30.75
CA ILE A 580 17.89 19.19 -29.61
C ILE A 580 19.36 18.94 -29.23
N SER A 581 19.78 17.67 -29.15
CA SER A 581 21.18 17.31 -28.82
C SER A 581 22.16 17.83 -29.89
N ASN A 582 21.73 17.88 -31.14
CA ASN A 582 22.48 18.47 -32.26
C ASN A 582 22.36 20.00 -32.37
N GLY A 583 21.67 20.66 -31.44
CA GLY A 583 21.55 22.12 -31.38
C GLY A 583 20.34 22.73 -32.08
N GLN A 584 19.51 21.93 -32.74
CA GLN A 584 18.30 22.36 -33.43
C GLN A 584 17.10 22.46 -32.46
N ILE A 585 17.23 23.31 -31.43
CA ILE A 585 16.32 23.37 -30.28
C ILE A 585 14.86 23.62 -30.69
N GLU A 586 14.60 24.67 -31.47
CA GLU A 586 13.23 25.07 -31.82
C GLU A 586 12.53 24.04 -32.72
N GLU A 587 13.25 23.46 -33.68
CA GLU A 587 12.72 22.34 -34.49
C GLU A 587 12.44 21.11 -33.62
N GLY A 588 13.30 20.84 -32.64
CA GLY A 588 13.10 19.77 -31.67
C GLY A 588 11.80 19.93 -30.90
N PHE A 589 11.57 21.07 -30.25
CA PHE A 589 10.33 21.30 -29.50
C PHE A 589 9.07 21.26 -30.39
N LYS A 590 9.17 21.69 -31.66
CA LYS A 590 8.08 21.52 -32.62
C LYS A 590 7.75 20.03 -32.84
N HIS A 591 8.75 19.18 -33.01
CA HIS A 591 8.54 17.74 -33.16
C HIS A 591 7.99 17.06 -31.90
N ILE A 592 8.33 17.55 -30.70
CA ILE A 592 7.69 17.07 -29.46
C ILE A 592 6.19 17.44 -29.45
N ASP A 593 5.81 18.65 -29.88
CA ASP A 593 4.40 19.04 -29.98
C ASP A 593 3.66 18.23 -31.05
N ASP A 594 4.26 18.01 -32.22
CA ASP A 594 3.69 17.16 -33.28
C ASP A 594 3.46 15.72 -32.76
N SER A 595 4.44 15.17 -32.03
CA SER A 595 4.35 13.85 -31.39
C SER A 595 3.20 13.80 -30.38
N TYR A 596 3.13 14.79 -29.48
CA TYR A 596 2.09 14.89 -28.45
C TYR A 596 0.69 14.97 -29.07
N ARG A 597 0.48 15.84 -30.07
CA ARG A 597 -0.82 16.02 -30.72
C ARG A 597 -1.29 14.76 -31.42
N ALA A 598 -0.40 14.10 -32.16
CA ALA A 598 -0.71 12.82 -32.82
C ALA A 598 -0.99 11.71 -31.79
N ALA A 599 -0.29 11.70 -30.66
CA ALA A 599 -0.55 10.75 -29.57
C ALA A 599 -1.90 10.99 -28.88
N VAL A 600 -2.29 12.25 -28.66
CA VAL A 600 -3.62 12.61 -28.13
C VAL A 600 -4.73 12.19 -29.10
N GLU A 601 -4.59 12.50 -30.38
CA GLU A 601 -5.57 12.12 -31.41
C GLU A 601 -5.72 10.60 -31.53
N GLY A 602 -4.61 9.87 -31.40
CA GLY A 602 -4.59 8.40 -31.44
C GLY A 602 -4.96 7.69 -30.13
N GLY A 603 -5.11 8.41 -29.00
CA GLY A 603 -5.34 7.82 -27.68
C GLY A 603 -4.14 7.03 -27.12
N TYR A 604 -2.91 7.41 -27.50
CA TYR A 604 -1.67 6.70 -27.16
C TYR A 604 -1.06 7.21 -25.85
N ASN A 605 -1.66 6.85 -24.70
CA ASN A 605 -1.33 7.41 -23.39
C ASN A 605 0.17 7.36 -23.01
N PHE A 606 0.85 6.25 -23.30
CA PHE A 606 2.30 6.15 -23.03
C PHE A 606 3.08 7.21 -23.83
N GLN A 607 2.77 7.38 -25.12
CA GLN A 607 3.43 8.36 -25.98
C GLN A 607 3.10 9.81 -25.57
N ILE A 608 1.86 10.07 -25.11
CA ILE A 608 1.47 11.38 -24.51
C ILE A 608 2.41 11.69 -23.34
N GLY A 609 2.54 10.76 -22.38
CA GLY A 609 3.42 10.95 -21.22
C GLY A 609 4.90 11.01 -21.57
N ASN A 610 5.35 10.26 -22.56
CA ASN A 610 6.73 10.29 -23.02
C ASN A 610 7.08 11.63 -23.69
N ALA A 611 6.17 12.25 -24.43
CA ALA A 611 6.35 13.58 -24.99
C ALA A 611 6.40 14.66 -23.89
N VAL A 612 5.47 14.63 -22.93
CA VAL A 612 5.46 15.59 -21.79
C VAL A 612 6.73 15.46 -20.95
N TYR A 613 7.15 14.23 -20.61
CA TYR A 613 8.38 13.99 -19.86
C TYR A 613 9.58 14.56 -20.58
N ASN A 614 9.76 14.23 -21.86
CA ASN A 614 10.90 14.70 -22.64
C ASN A 614 10.89 16.22 -22.82
N ALA A 615 9.73 16.83 -23.03
CA ALA A 615 9.62 18.28 -23.16
C ALA A 615 10.08 19.01 -21.89
N VAL A 616 9.54 18.62 -20.73
CA VAL A 616 9.87 19.24 -19.44
C VAL A 616 11.34 18.99 -19.10
N TRP A 617 11.82 17.76 -19.29
CA TRP A 617 13.21 17.40 -18.99
C TRP A 617 14.20 18.17 -19.87
N MET A 618 13.97 18.23 -21.19
CA MET A 618 14.80 19.02 -22.11
C MET A 618 14.79 20.50 -21.75
N ALA A 619 13.61 21.08 -21.48
CA ALA A 619 13.48 22.50 -21.18
C ALA A 619 14.20 22.89 -19.89
N VAL A 620 14.11 22.08 -18.83
CA VAL A 620 14.84 22.32 -17.56
C VAL A 620 16.35 22.33 -17.79
N HIS A 621 16.86 21.32 -18.50
CA HIS A 621 18.30 21.19 -18.72
C HIS A 621 18.85 22.22 -19.70
N LEU A 622 18.04 22.76 -20.61
CA LEU A 622 18.41 23.90 -21.47
C LEU A 622 18.23 25.27 -20.79
N GLY A 623 17.67 25.33 -19.59
CA GLY A 623 17.38 26.61 -18.90
C GLY A 623 16.19 27.38 -19.46
N ARG A 624 15.23 26.70 -20.12
CA ARG A 624 14.01 27.29 -20.73
C ARG A 624 12.79 27.14 -19.84
N GLY A 625 12.73 27.90 -18.76
CA GLY A 625 11.67 27.79 -17.76
C GLY A 625 10.25 28.09 -18.25
N GLY A 626 10.07 29.01 -19.19
CA GLY A 626 8.77 29.26 -19.82
C GLY A 626 8.24 28.05 -20.59
N THR A 627 9.11 27.39 -21.37
CA THR A 627 8.77 26.12 -22.05
C THR A 627 8.50 25.01 -21.06
N ALA A 628 9.32 24.90 -20.01
CA ALA A 628 9.16 23.88 -18.97
C ALA A 628 7.82 24.04 -18.22
N GLN A 629 7.42 25.27 -17.91
CA GLN A 629 6.15 25.59 -17.28
C GLN A 629 4.96 25.29 -18.19
N LEU A 630 5.03 25.66 -19.47
CA LEU A 630 3.99 25.38 -20.47
C LEU A 630 3.70 23.87 -20.53
N TRP A 631 4.72 23.05 -20.70
CA TRP A 631 4.57 21.60 -20.71
C TRP A 631 4.22 21.01 -19.34
N GLY A 632 4.66 21.65 -18.26
CA GLY A 632 4.30 21.28 -16.89
C GLY A 632 2.80 21.25 -16.63
N THR A 633 2.02 22.10 -17.32
CA THR A 633 0.54 22.08 -17.24
C THR A 633 -0.09 20.80 -17.77
N ARG A 634 0.59 20.11 -18.70
CA ARG A 634 0.12 18.87 -19.34
C ARG A 634 0.47 17.61 -18.53
N ILE A 635 1.20 17.75 -17.42
CA ILE A 635 1.60 16.60 -16.58
C ILE A 635 0.36 15.86 -16.05
N ALA A 636 -0.72 16.56 -15.73
CA ALA A 636 -1.97 15.96 -15.28
C ALA A 636 -2.62 15.08 -16.37
N ASP A 637 -2.56 15.54 -17.63
CA ASP A 637 -3.14 14.84 -18.78
C ASP A 637 -2.38 13.56 -19.14
N SER A 638 -1.12 13.46 -18.70
CA SER A 638 -0.29 12.27 -18.90
C SER A 638 -0.14 11.39 -17.66
N ALA A 639 -0.79 11.74 -16.54
CA ALA A 639 -0.52 11.11 -15.25
C ALA A 639 -1.51 10.00 -14.92
N SER A 640 -0.99 8.82 -14.63
CA SER A 640 -1.64 7.90 -13.72
C SER A 640 -1.32 8.25 -12.27
N ILE A 641 -2.25 7.94 -11.37
CA ILE A 641 -2.11 8.17 -9.92
C ILE A 641 -0.90 7.41 -9.35
N ALA A 642 -0.46 6.33 -9.99
CA ALA A 642 0.64 5.49 -9.51
C ALA A 642 2.03 5.80 -10.10
N ASP A 643 2.12 6.62 -11.16
CA ASP A 643 3.41 6.87 -11.79
C ASP A 643 4.33 7.74 -10.94
N ALA A 644 5.62 7.39 -10.93
CA ALA A 644 6.65 8.21 -10.31
C ALA A 644 7.01 9.45 -11.15
N TRP A 645 6.77 9.43 -12.47
CA TRP A 645 7.15 10.52 -13.38
C TRP A 645 6.43 11.85 -13.09
N PRO A 646 5.11 11.90 -12.85
CA PRO A 646 4.43 13.16 -12.54
C PRO A 646 4.99 13.91 -11.33
N PRO A 647 5.06 13.33 -10.11
CA PRO A 647 5.64 14.02 -8.96
C PRO A 647 7.14 14.27 -9.13
N TYR A 648 7.86 13.44 -9.88
CA TYR A 648 9.26 13.67 -10.23
C TYR A 648 9.43 14.94 -11.09
N LEU A 649 8.66 15.07 -12.18
CA LEU A 649 8.71 16.25 -13.07
C LEU A 649 8.25 17.51 -12.33
N GLN A 650 7.20 17.40 -11.51
CA GLN A 650 6.73 18.50 -10.67
C GLN A 650 7.80 18.92 -9.64
N ALA A 651 8.47 17.97 -8.98
CA ALA A 651 9.56 18.27 -8.05
C ALA A 651 10.73 18.98 -8.75
N MET A 652 11.11 18.50 -9.95
CA MET A 652 12.17 19.10 -10.75
C MET A 652 11.81 20.53 -11.17
N LEU A 653 10.58 20.78 -11.61
CA LEU A 653 10.08 22.12 -11.94
C LEU A 653 10.05 23.03 -10.69
N ALA A 654 9.48 22.55 -9.59
CA ALA A 654 9.39 23.29 -8.34
C ALA A 654 10.78 23.68 -7.81
N LEU A 655 11.74 22.76 -7.87
CA LEU A 655 13.12 23.00 -7.44
C LEU A 655 13.77 24.13 -8.27
N ASN A 656 13.74 24.02 -9.60
CA ASN A 656 14.36 25.04 -10.47
C ASN A 656 13.67 26.41 -10.35
N GLN A 657 12.36 26.43 -10.09
CA GLN A 657 11.60 27.66 -9.81
C GLN A 657 11.83 28.23 -8.39
N GLY A 658 12.71 27.63 -7.59
CA GLY A 658 13.02 28.08 -6.23
C GLY A 658 12.01 27.67 -5.16
N ARG A 659 10.99 26.86 -5.49
CA ARG A 659 9.95 26.38 -4.56
C ARG A 659 10.41 25.13 -3.80
N VAL A 660 11.49 25.25 -3.01
CA VAL A 660 12.20 24.10 -2.39
C VAL A 660 11.30 23.28 -1.45
N ARG A 661 10.47 23.93 -0.64
CA ARG A 661 9.55 23.22 0.28
C ARG A 661 8.56 22.33 -0.46
N GLU A 662 8.03 22.80 -1.58
CA GLU A 662 7.12 22.03 -2.42
C GLU A 662 7.86 20.90 -3.14
N ALA A 663 9.07 21.19 -3.65
CA ALA A 663 9.94 20.20 -4.26
C ALA A 663 10.29 19.07 -3.27
N LEU A 664 10.42 19.36 -1.98
CA LEU A 664 10.73 18.37 -0.95
C LEU A 664 9.60 17.36 -0.78
N ASP A 665 8.37 17.85 -0.68
CA ASP A 665 7.19 16.99 -0.59
C ASP A 665 6.98 16.18 -1.88
N LEU A 666 7.09 16.82 -3.05
CA LEU A 666 6.94 16.16 -4.34
C LEU A 666 8.02 15.10 -4.60
N SER A 667 9.29 15.38 -4.28
CA SER A 667 10.40 14.44 -4.47
C SER A 667 10.27 13.24 -3.53
N ARG A 668 9.84 13.44 -2.28
CA ARG A 668 9.53 12.35 -1.34
C ARG A 668 8.42 11.45 -1.89
N ARG A 669 7.34 12.05 -2.41
CA ARG A 669 6.26 11.30 -3.09
C ARG A 669 6.78 10.53 -4.31
N ALA A 670 7.66 11.14 -5.10
CA ALA A 670 8.24 10.48 -6.28
C ALA A 670 9.13 9.28 -5.90
N VAL A 671 9.98 9.41 -4.89
CA VAL A 671 10.79 8.31 -4.35
C VAL A 671 9.89 7.18 -3.85
N GLN A 672 8.85 7.51 -3.09
CA GLN A 672 7.91 6.50 -2.60
C GLN A 672 7.23 5.77 -3.75
N ARG A 673 6.71 6.49 -4.76
CA ARG A 673 6.10 5.86 -5.93
C ARG A 673 7.07 4.99 -6.74
N ALA A 674 8.33 5.39 -6.85
CA ALA A 674 9.33 4.59 -7.53
C ALA A 674 9.70 3.30 -6.76
N ARG A 675 9.69 3.34 -5.42
CA ARG A 675 9.82 2.14 -4.57
C ARG A 675 8.61 1.23 -4.73
N ASP A 676 7.42 1.82 -4.73
CA ASP A 676 6.14 1.13 -4.83
C ASP A 676 6.00 0.33 -6.14
N THR A 677 6.63 0.77 -7.23
CA THR A 677 6.60 0.12 -8.54
C THR A 677 7.82 -0.75 -8.85
N SER A 678 8.76 -0.91 -7.89
CA SER A 678 10.01 -1.67 -8.06
C SER A 678 10.85 -1.28 -9.29
N HIS A 679 10.67 -0.07 -9.84
CA HIS A 679 11.38 0.37 -11.03
C HIS A 679 12.76 0.94 -10.65
N GLU A 680 13.80 0.10 -10.63
CA GLU A 680 15.15 0.46 -10.14
C GLU A 680 15.76 1.70 -10.80
N LYS A 681 15.56 1.86 -12.11
CA LYS A 681 16.03 3.05 -12.83
C LYS A 681 15.37 4.33 -12.33
N MET A 682 14.05 4.31 -12.12
CA MET A 682 13.31 5.45 -11.60
C MET A 682 13.57 5.70 -10.11
N LEU A 683 13.79 4.64 -9.34
CA LEU A 683 14.18 4.77 -7.94
C LEU A 683 15.51 5.53 -7.81
N TRP A 684 16.48 5.20 -8.65
CA TRP A 684 17.75 5.94 -8.70
C TRP A 684 17.54 7.40 -9.09
N ARG A 685 16.80 7.69 -10.18
CA ARG A 685 16.54 9.07 -10.65
C ARG A 685 15.83 9.92 -9.61
N THR A 686 14.81 9.37 -8.96
CA THR A 686 14.04 10.07 -7.91
C THR A 686 14.88 10.30 -6.66
N ALA A 687 15.75 9.35 -6.28
CA ALA A 687 16.68 9.51 -5.16
C ALA A 687 17.73 10.61 -5.42
N VAL A 688 18.28 10.67 -6.64
CA VAL A 688 19.21 11.75 -7.06
C VAL A 688 18.54 13.12 -6.95
N LEU A 689 17.32 13.27 -7.48
CA LEU A 689 16.58 14.53 -7.36
C LEU A 689 16.26 14.86 -5.88
N HIS A 690 15.86 13.87 -5.09
CA HIS A 690 15.54 14.09 -3.68
C HIS A 690 16.77 14.55 -2.88
N ALA A 691 17.94 13.98 -3.14
CA ALA A 691 19.20 14.42 -2.55
C ALA A 691 19.52 15.89 -2.89
N HIS A 692 19.30 16.28 -4.15
CA HIS A 692 19.46 17.68 -4.58
C HIS A 692 18.51 18.62 -3.81
N VAL A 693 17.24 18.23 -3.66
CA VAL A 693 16.27 19.04 -2.91
C VAL A 693 16.65 19.17 -1.43
N LEU A 694 17.09 18.08 -0.79
CA LEU A 694 17.57 18.10 0.60
C LEU A 694 18.82 18.98 0.76
N ALA A 695 19.75 18.90 -0.19
CA ALA A 695 20.94 19.74 -0.21
C ALA A 695 20.58 21.23 -0.26
N GLU A 696 19.63 21.61 -1.13
CA GLU A 696 19.14 22.99 -1.20
C GLU A 696 18.44 23.45 0.08
N GLY A 697 17.82 22.53 0.82
CA GLY A 697 17.23 22.78 2.15
C GLY A 697 18.24 22.80 3.32
N LEU A 698 19.54 22.62 3.08
CA LEU A 698 20.60 22.41 4.10
C LEU A 698 20.38 21.18 5.01
N MET A 699 19.75 20.14 4.48
CA MET A 699 19.67 18.82 5.12
C MET A 699 20.81 17.92 4.60
N SER A 700 22.05 18.41 4.68
CA SER A 700 23.23 17.85 3.99
C SER A 700 23.57 16.42 4.41
N ASP A 701 23.49 16.09 5.70
CA ASP A 701 23.77 14.73 6.19
C ASP A 701 22.80 13.70 5.59
N GLU A 702 21.51 14.03 5.54
CA GLU A 702 20.50 13.17 4.93
C GLU A 702 20.71 13.10 3.41
N ALA A 703 21.00 14.23 2.75
CA ALA A 703 21.28 14.28 1.32
C ALA A 703 22.42 13.35 0.92
N VAL A 704 23.56 13.39 1.64
CA VAL A 704 24.72 12.52 1.39
C VAL A 704 24.37 11.05 1.62
N GLN A 705 23.60 10.73 2.66
CA GLN A 705 23.21 9.35 2.97
C GLN A 705 22.31 8.72 1.90
N ILE A 706 21.39 9.49 1.33
CA ILE A 706 20.44 8.97 0.34
C ILE A 706 20.95 9.03 -1.10
N LEU A 707 22.00 9.83 -1.36
CA LEU A 707 22.57 10.01 -2.69
C LEU A 707 23.11 8.65 -3.18
N PRO A 708 22.55 8.08 -4.27
CA PRO A 708 23.01 6.79 -4.75
C PRO A 708 24.44 6.89 -5.32
N PRO A 709 25.17 5.78 -5.45
CA PRO A 709 26.47 5.78 -6.12
C PRO A 709 26.35 6.30 -7.56
N ILE A 710 27.47 6.80 -8.11
CA ILE A 710 27.56 7.18 -9.53
C ILE A 710 27.00 6.03 -10.36
N SER A 711 26.14 6.38 -11.32
CA SER A 711 25.51 5.39 -12.16
C SER A 711 26.59 4.55 -12.84
N SER A 712 26.65 3.25 -12.51
CA SER A 712 27.46 2.28 -13.27
C SER A 712 26.81 1.92 -14.61
N ARG A 713 25.69 2.58 -14.93
CA ARG A 713 24.79 2.30 -16.05
C ARG A 713 25.29 3.19 -17.19
N VAL A 714 25.77 2.56 -18.26
CA VAL A 714 26.67 3.10 -19.29
C VAL A 714 26.01 4.15 -20.22
N GLU A 715 24.95 4.84 -19.78
CA GLU A 715 24.22 5.81 -20.61
C GLU A 715 24.59 7.25 -20.28
N GLY A 716 24.91 8.04 -21.32
CA GLY A 716 25.29 9.44 -21.14
C GLY A 716 24.22 10.32 -20.49
N GLN A 717 22.94 9.95 -20.61
CA GLN A 717 21.84 10.71 -19.99
C GLN A 717 21.90 10.71 -18.45
N ASP A 718 22.40 9.64 -17.83
CA ASP A 718 22.46 9.51 -16.36
C ASP A 718 23.34 10.61 -15.72
N VAL A 719 24.38 11.04 -16.45
CA VAL A 719 25.27 12.15 -16.07
C VAL A 719 24.51 13.48 -15.97
N THR A 720 23.51 13.70 -16.82
CA THR A 720 22.67 14.92 -16.76
C THR A 720 21.77 14.95 -15.53
N TYR A 721 21.37 13.78 -15.01
CA TYR A 721 20.54 13.72 -13.80
C TYR A 721 21.35 14.01 -12.54
N ASP A 722 22.59 13.51 -12.44
CA ASP A 722 23.34 13.51 -11.19
C ASP A 722 24.38 14.62 -11.04
N SER A 723 24.88 15.23 -12.13
CA SER A 723 25.92 16.27 -12.08
C SER A 723 25.63 17.37 -11.04
N ALA A 724 24.51 18.07 -11.19
CA ALA A 724 24.10 19.16 -10.30
C ALA A 724 23.79 18.66 -8.89
N ALA A 725 23.11 17.52 -8.78
CA ALA A 725 22.73 16.94 -7.50
C ALA A 725 23.95 16.60 -6.64
N ARG A 726 24.98 15.96 -7.23
CA ARG A 726 26.21 15.57 -6.54
C ARG A 726 27.04 16.77 -6.12
N VAL A 727 27.32 17.66 -7.07
CA VAL A 727 28.10 18.88 -6.79
C VAL A 727 27.44 19.69 -5.68
N ARG A 728 26.13 19.96 -5.78
CA ARG A 728 25.42 20.78 -4.77
C ARG A 728 25.24 20.05 -3.44
N THR A 729 25.12 18.72 -3.43
CA THR A 729 25.10 17.94 -2.18
C THR A 729 26.41 18.08 -1.40
N HIS A 730 27.56 17.92 -2.06
CA HIS A 730 28.85 18.06 -1.38
C HIS A 730 29.21 19.52 -1.06
N LEU A 731 28.78 20.49 -1.88
CA LEU A 731 28.84 21.90 -1.50
C LEU A 731 28.01 22.18 -0.25
N ALA A 732 26.80 21.61 -0.12
CA ALA A 732 25.95 21.73 1.07
C ALA A 732 26.59 21.12 2.32
N ALA A 733 27.31 20.01 2.17
CA ALA A 733 28.10 19.39 3.23
C ALA A 733 29.39 20.17 3.59
N GLY A 734 29.74 21.21 2.82
CA GLY A 734 30.98 21.97 3.02
C GLY A 734 32.24 21.26 2.48
N ASP A 735 32.08 20.23 1.65
CA ASP A 735 33.17 19.43 1.07
C ASP A 735 33.45 19.85 -0.38
N ALA A 736 34.19 20.95 -0.53
CA ALA A 736 34.58 21.46 -1.84
C ALA A 736 35.53 20.52 -2.62
N GLN A 737 36.29 19.66 -1.94
CA GLN A 737 37.18 18.71 -2.61
C GLN A 737 36.40 17.58 -3.25
N GLN A 738 35.40 17.04 -2.54
CA GLN A 738 34.51 16.03 -3.11
C GLN A 738 33.62 16.62 -4.20
N ALA A 739 33.15 17.87 -4.06
CA ALA A 739 32.43 18.56 -5.14
C ALA A 739 33.28 18.70 -6.43
N LEU A 740 34.58 19.00 -6.31
CA LEU A 740 35.51 18.99 -7.46
C LEU A 740 35.69 17.57 -8.04
N ALA A 741 35.78 16.55 -7.18
CA ALA A 741 35.90 15.17 -7.63
C ALA A 741 34.67 14.72 -8.42
N ASP A 742 33.47 15.09 -7.97
CA ASP A 742 32.22 14.85 -8.68
C ASP A 742 32.19 15.61 -10.02
N ALA A 743 32.61 16.88 -10.04
CA ALA A 743 32.72 17.66 -11.28
C ALA A 743 33.68 16.99 -12.29
N LYS A 744 34.82 16.47 -11.81
CA LYS A 744 35.81 15.76 -12.63
C LYS A 744 35.36 14.40 -13.15
N SER A 745 34.26 13.84 -12.62
CA SER A 745 33.67 12.59 -13.12
C SER A 745 32.88 12.77 -14.41
N VAL A 746 32.54 14.01 -14.77
CA VAL A 746 31.75 14.34 -15.97
C VAL A 746 32.65 14.49 -17.19
N ALA A 747 32.32 13.77 -18.27
CA ALA A 747 32.98 13.96 -19.56
C ALA A 747 32.42 15.19 -20.30
N PRO A 748 33.25 16.01 -21.00
CA PRO A 748 32.79 17.21 -21.70
C PRO A 748 31.65 16.96 -22.72
N ALA A 749 31.68 15.82 -23.42
CA ALA A 749 30.65 15.43 -24.39
C ALA A 749 29.24 15.28 -23.77
N MET A 750 29.14 15.09 -22.45
CA MET A 750 27.86 14.96 -21.74
C MET A 750 27.22 16.30 -21.39
N ALA A 751 27.90 17.42 -21.63
CA ALA A 751 27.46 18.76 -21.27
C ALA A 751 26.75 19.52 -22.40
N ASP A 752 26.30 18.82 -23.44
CA ASP A 752 25.60 19.39 -24.62
C ASP A 752 24.26 20.08 -24.31
N LEU A 753 23.58 19.66 -23.24
CA LEU A 753 22.35 20.30 -22.77
C LEU A 753 22.59 21.53 -21.89
N GLY A 754 23.81 21.77 -21.42
CA GLY A 754 24.20 22.93 -20.60
C GLY A 754 24.16 22.69 -19.09
N SER A 755 23.19 21.96 -18.54
CA SER A 755 23.10 21.70 -17.08
C SER A 755 24.21 20.84 -16.46
N PRO A 756 24.99 20.04 -17.23
CA PRO A 756 26.22 19.50 -16.67
C PRO A 756 27.35 20.52 -16.67
N ALA A 757 27.38 21.45 -17.64
CA ALA A 757 28.45 22.45 -17.73
C ALA A 757 28.38 23.47 -16.59
N ASP A 758 27.19 23.98 -16.25
CA ASP A 758 27.04 24.96 -15.16
C ASP A 758 27.37 24.36 -13.79
N ALA A 759 26.89 23.14 -13.51
CA ALA A 759 27.17 22.41 -12.29
C ALA A 759 28.66 22.06 -12.14
N VAL A 760 29.29 21.55 -13.22
CA VAL A 760 30.73 21.27 -13.23
C VAL A 760 31.53 22.54 -12.97
N ALA A 761 31.16 23.66 -13.61
CA ALA A 761 31.85 24.93 -13.42
C ALA A 761 31.68 25.47 -11.99
N GLU A 762 30.51 25.35 -11.38
CA GLU A 762 30.29 25.75 -9.98
C GLU A 762 31.17 24.92 -9.02
N GLY A 763 31.26 23.60 -9.22
CA GLY A 763 32.08 22.70 -8.39
C GLY A 763 33.59 22.79 -8.63
N ALA A 764 34.04 23.42 -9.71
CA ALA A 764 35.44 23.38 -10.15
C ALA A 764 36.31 24.57 -9.70
N ALA A 765 35.86 25.37 -8.73
CA ALA A 765 36.57 26.56 -8.25
C ALA A 765 38.04 26.30 -7.85
N LEU A 766 38.34 25.10 -7.34
CA LEU A 766 39.67 24.70 -6.87
C LEU A 766 40.64 24.32 -8.00
N ASP A 767 40.18 24.14 -9.24
CA ASP A 767 41.03 23.78 -10.39
C ASP A 767 40.57 24.45 -11.71
N PRO A 768 40.81 25.77 -11.87
CA PRO A 768 40.39 26.51 -13.06
C PRO A 768 41.09 26.07 -14.35
N ALA A 769 42.32 25.55 -14.23
CA ALA A 769 43.09 25.06 -15.38
C ALA A 769 42.43 23.80 -15.98
N TRP A 770 42.00 22.87 -15.12
CA TRP A 770 41.22 21.73 -15.56
C TRP A 770 39.86 22.16 -16.14
N LEU A 771 39.16 23.10 -15.49
CA LEU A 771 37.87 23.60 -15.99
C LEU A 771 38.00 24.18 -17.41
N ARG A 772 39.08 24.90 -17.72
CA ARG A 772 39.35 25.39 -19.07
C ARG A 772 39.41 24.24 -20.08
N THR A 773 40.20 23.21 -19.79
CA THR A 773 40.31 22.02 -20.66
C THR A 773 38.98 21.29 -20.80
N PHE A 774 38.19 21.21 -19.73
CA PHE A 774 36.84 20.68 -19.79
C PHE A 774 35.97 21.49 -20.75
N MET A 775 35.94 22.82 -20.61
CA MET A 775 35.13 23.72 -21.44
C MET A 775 35.55 23.74 -22.92
N GLU A 776 36.84 23.57 -23.23
CA GLU A 776 37.34 23.39 -24.61
C GLU A 776 36.78 22.12 -25.27
N GLY A 777 36.44 21.10 -24.48
CA GLY A 777 35.84 19.84 -24.95
C GLY A 777 34.31 19.83 -25.00
N VAL A 778 33.63 20.87 -24.49
CA VAL A 778 32.16 20.93 -24.49
C VAL A 778 31.66 21.16 -25.93
N PRO A 779 30.71 20.36 -26.44
CA PRO A 779 30.21 20.51 -27.79
C PRO A 779 29.63 21.91 -28.06
N ALA A 780 30.13 22.57 -29.11
CA ALA A 780 29.77 23.94 -29.47
C ALA A 780 28.45 24.05 -30.26
N ASN A 781 27.58 23.02 -30.23
CA ASN A 781 26.43 22.69 -31.11
C ASN A 781 25.42 23.84 -31.39
N GLY A 782 25.83 25.04 -31.82
CA GLY A 782 24.96 26.22 -32.01
C GLY A 782 24.33 26.78 -30.72
N THR A 783 24.49 26.12 -29.58
CA THR A 783 23.84 26.43 -28.29
C THR A 783 24.75 27.11 -27.29
N ALA A 784 26.07 26.97 -27.42
CA ALA A 784 27.02 27.44 -26.41
C ALA A 784 26.97 28.96 -26.16
N GLU A 785 26.60 29.75 -27.19
CA GLU A 785 26.42 31.19 -27.07
C GLU A 785 24.98 31.62 -26.73
N THR A 786 23.98 30.74 -26.77
CA THR A 786 22.55 31.08 -26.56
C THR A 786 21.91 30.42 -25.34
N ASN A 787 22.49 29.34 -24.85
CA ASN A 787 22.04 28.62 -23.65
C ASN A 787 22.52 29.33 -22.38
N PRO A 788 21.62 29.73 -21.45
CA PRO A 788 22.00 30.44 -20.24
C PRO A 788 22.88 29.60 -19.29
N ARG A 789 22.75 28.26 -19.30
CA ARG A 789 23.59 27.37 -18.48
C ARG A 789 25.03 27.32 -19.01
N THR A 790 25.20 27.20 -20.32
CA THR A 790 26.55 27.25 -20.92
C THR A 790 27.18 28.64 -20.73
N ALA A 791 26.39 29.71 -20.84
CA ALA A 791 26.86 31.06 -20.52
C ALA A 791 27.31 31.17 -19.05
N ALA A 792 26.56 30.61 -18.10
CA ALA A 792 26.97 30.56 -16.70
C ALA A 792 28.32 29.83 -16.53
N ALA A 793 28.52 28.69 -17.18
CA ALA A 793 29.77 27.92 -17.12
C ALA A 793 30.99 28.73 -17.63
N PHE A 794 30.86 29.42 -18.76
CA PHE A 794 31.90 30.33 -19.25
C PHE A 794 32.14 31.50 -18.29
N GLY A 795 31.07 32.01 -17.67
CA GLY A 795 31.14 33.06 -16.65
C GLY A 795 31.92 32.64 -15.40
N TRP A 796 31.66 31.44 -14.88
CA TRP A 796 32.42 30.85 -13.77
C TRP A 796 33.91 30.70 -14.12
N LEU A 797 34.23 30.13 -15.29
CA LEU A 797 35.61 29.99 -15.74
C LEU A 797 36.32 31.35 -15.83
N ALA A 798 35.67 32.36 -16.43
CA ALA A 798 36.22 33.71 -16.53
C ALA A 798 36.44 34.34 -15.15
N LEU A 799 35.51 34.14 -14.20
CA LEU A 799 35.65 34.62 -12.83
C LEU A 799 36.87 34.00 -12.13
N TYR A 800 37.04 32.68 -12.23
CA TYR A 800 38.16 31.98 -11.59
C TYR A 800 39.52 32.33 -12.20
N GLU A 801 39.56 32.67 -13.48
CA GLU A 801 40.77 33.13 -14.16
C GLU A 801 41.06 34.62 -14.00
N GLY A 802 40.18 35.36 -13.30
CA GLY A 802 40.33 36.81 -13.09
C GLY A 802 39.99 37.66 -14.32
N ARG A 803 39.30 37.09 -15.33
CA ARG A 803 38.81 37.82 -16.51
C ARG A 803 37.48 38.52 -16.20
N VAL A 804 37.54 39.56 -15.37
CA VAL A 804 36.36 40.18 -14.73
C VAL A 804 35.32 40.69 -15.74
N GLU A 805 35.72 41.42 -16.79
CA GLU A 805 34.76 41.95 -17.78
C GLU A 805 33.99 40.84 -18.52
N GLU A 806 34.67 39.72 -18.78
CA GLU A 806 34.07 38.57 -19.41
C GLU A 806 33.14 37.82 -18.46
N ALA A 807 33.53 37.69 -17.19
CA ALA A 807 32.68 37.13 -16.14
C ALA A 807 31.39 37.95 -15.98
N LEU A 808 31.47 39.28 -15.88
CA LEU A 808 30.31 40.16 -15.79
C LEU A 808 29.35 39.98 -16.98
N ARG A 809 29.89 39.91 -18.20
CA ARG A 809 29.09 39.74 -19.42
C ARG A 809 28.36 38.39 -19.46
N HIS A 810 29.07 37.29 -19.17
CA HIS A 810 28.49 35.95 -19.24
C HIS A 810 27.54 35.65 -18.07
N LEU A 811 27.96 35.94 -16.84
CA LEU A 811 27.14 35.72 -15.64
C LEU A 811 25.93 36.65 -15.61
N GLY A 812 26.10 37.91 -15.99
CA GLY A 812 25.01 38.89 -16.07
C GLY A 812 23.94 38.49 -17.07
N ARG A 813 24.35 37.99 -18.24
CA ARG A 813 23.42 37.45 -19.24
C ARG A 813 22.69 36.20 -18.72
N ALA A 814 23.42 35.24 -18.17
CA ALA A 814 22.84 34.00 -17.68
C ALA A 814 21.83 34.26 -16.55
N GLU A 815 22.20 35.09 -15.57
CA GLU A 815 21.34 35.44 -14.44
C GLU A 815 20.07 36.17 -14.87
N ALA A 816 20.17 37.14 -15.78
CA ALA A 816 19.03 37.83 -16.34
C ALA A 816 18.07 36.86 -17.05
N THR A 817 18.60 35.97 -17.89
CA THR A 817 17.78 34.96 -18.59
C THR A 817 17.12 33.99 -17.62
N PHE A 818 17.81 33.49 -16.58
CA PHE A 818 17.19 32.60 -15.60
C PHE A 818 16.05 33.30 -14.83
N ARG A 819 16.19 34.58 -14.49
CA ARG A 819 15.09 35.34 -13.87
C ARG A 819 13.92 35.53 -14.82
N GLU A 820 14.17 35.89 -16.08
CA GLU A 820 13.12 36.05 -17.10
C GLU A 820 12.36 34.73 -17.34
N GLU A 821 13.08 33.60 -17.34
CA GLU A 821 12.52 32.26 -17.51
C GLU A 821 11.90 31.69 -16.22
N GLY A 822 12.02 32.39 -15.08
CA GLY A 822 11.46 31.96 -13.79
C GLY A 822 12.23 30.82 -13.10
N PHE A 823 13.47 30.55 -13.49
CA PHE A 823 14.37 29.58 -12.84
C PHE A 823 15.21 30.25 -11.74
N LEU A 824 14.52 30.62 -10.65
CA LEU A 824 15.10 31.40 -9.56
C LEU A 824 16.27 30.70 -8.86
N LEU A 825 16.25 29.36 -8.77
CA LEU A 825 17.34 28.63 -8.11
C LEU A 825 18.67 28.85 -8.84
N ASP A 826 18.67 28.72 -10.17
CA ASP A 826 19.85 28.96 -11.00
C ASP A 826 20.24 30.45 -10.98
N ALA A 827 19.26 31.37 -10.98
CA ALA A 827 19.53 32.80 -10.87
C ALA A 827 20.24 33.17 -9.55
N TRP A 828 19.92 32.52 -8.43
CA TRP A 828 20.60 32.76 -7.15
C TRP A 828 22.03 32.24 -7.15
N HIS A 829 22.26 31.00 -7.61
CA HIS A 829 23.59 30.40 -7.67
C HIS A 829 24.53 31.15 -8.62
N VAL A 830 24.05 31.54 -9.80
CA VAL A 830 24.81 32.36 -10.76
C VAL A 830 24.95 33.80 -10.29
N GLY A 831 23.92 34.36 -9.65
CA GLY A 831 23.92 35.72 -9.11
C GLY A 831 24.98 35.93 -8.03
N ARG A 832 25.28 34.90 -7.24
CA ARG A 832 26.42 34.89 -6.29
C ARG A 832 27.75 35.13 -7.01
N ALA A 833 28.01 34.41 -8.10
CA ALA A 833 29.22 34.55 -8.90
C ALA A 833 29.30 35.95 -9.53
N LEU A 834 28.14 36.45 -10.00
CA LEU A 834 28.04 37.78 -10.59
C LEU A 834 28.37 38.87 -9.55
N ALA A 835 27.88 38.75 -8.32
CA ALA A 835 28.23 39.67 -7.24
C ALA A 835 29.74 39.68 -6.96
N GLU A 836 30.39 38.50 -7.02
CA GLU A 836 31.84 38.42 -6.88
C GLU A 836 32.58 39.13 -8.04
N ALA A 837 32.09 38.98 -9.28
CA ALA A 837 32.62 39.72 -10.42
C ALA A 837 32.41 41.24 -10.31
N GLU A 838 31.24 41.68 -9.81
CA GLU A 838 30.91 43.10 -9.54
C GLU A 838 31.85 43.69 -8.48
N ALA A 839 32.09 42.98 -7.37
CA ALA A 839 33.04 43.41 -6.35
C ALA A 839 34.47 43.52 -6.90
N ARG A 840 34.91 42.53 -7.70
CA ARG A 840 36.23 42.52 -8.34
C ARG A 840 36.41 43.61 -9.40
N SER A 841 35.32 44.11 -10.00
CA SER A 841 35.36 45.26 -10.93
C SER A 841 35.36 46.61 -10.22
N GLY A 842 35.12 46.63 -8.91
CA GLY A 842 35.05 47.83 -8.06
C GLY A 842 33.62 48.26 -7.71
N ASP A 843 32.57 47.61 -8.24
CA ASP A 843 31.17 47.89 -7.91
C ASP A 843 30.72 47.09 -6.68
N THR A 844 31.29 47.46 -5.53
CA THR A 844 31.01 46.80 -4.24
C THR A 844 29.55 47.02 -3.80
N GLU A 845 28.95 48.13 -4.20
CA GLU A 845 27.57 48.47 -3.85
C GLU A 845 26.56 47.57 -4.60
N ALA A 846 26.82 47.28 -5.88
CA ALA A 846 26.03 46.30 -6.63
C ALA A 846 26.17 44.89 -6.05
N ALA A 847 27.40 44.48 -5.73
CA ALA A 847 27.67 43.18 -5.13
C ALA A 847 26.93 42.99 -3.80
N LEU A 848 26.98 43.99 -2.90
CA LEU A 848 26.29 43.96 -1.61
C LEU A 848 24.77 43.81 -1.80
N ARG A 849 24.15 44.69 -2.59
CA ARG A 849 22.69 44.64 -2.85
C ARG A 849 22.27 43.29 -3.43
N ARG A 850 23.06 42.72 -4.33
CA ARG A 850 22.76 41.43 -4.95
C ARG A 850 22.85 40.29 -3.94
N LEU A 851 23.89 40.25 -3.11
CA LEU A 851 24.06 39.20 -2.10
C LEU A 851 22.99 39.28 -1.01
N GLU A 852 22.60 40.48 -0.58
CA GLU A 852 21.49 40.68 0.37
C GLU A 852 20.16 40.19 -0.21
N ALA A 853 19.85 40.57 -1.46
CA ALA A 853 18.64 40.13 -2.14
C ALA A 853 18.60 38.60 -2.27
N ILE A 854 19.71 37.98 -2.72
CA ILE A 854 19.81 36.52 -2.84
C ILE A 854 19.63 35.84 -1.48
N ALA A 855 20.34 36.30 -0.44
CA ALA A 855 20.27 35.71 0.89
C ALA A 855 18.85 35.78 1.46
N SER A 856 18.15 36.90 1.27
CA SER A 856 16.76 37.08 1.72
C SER A 856 15.78 36.23 0.91
N ASP A 857 15.80 36.34 -0.43
CA ASP A 857 14.84 35.68 -1.31
C ASP A 857 14.95 34.16 -1.23
N ALA A 858 16.18 33.64 -1.28
CA ALA A 858 16.44 32.21 -1.23
C ALA A 858 16.06 31.60 0.14
N GLU A 859 16.36 32.29 1.25
CA GLU A 859 15.96 31.87 2.59
C GLU A 859 14.44 31.80 2.73
N GLY A 860 13.73 32.84 2.26
CA GLY A 860 12.26 32.89 2.27
C GLY A 860 11.61 31.77 1.45
N ALA A 861 12.25 31.37 0.36
CA ALA A 861 11.79 30.28 -0.51
C ALA A 861 12.22 28.87 -0.03
N GLY A 862 13.11 28.80 0.97
CA GLY A 862 13.65 27.56 1.54
C GLY A 862 14.88 27.01 0.81
N ALA A 863 15.46 27.73 -0.15
CA ALA A 863 16.74 27.43 -0.80
C ALA A 863 17.91 27.90 0.09
N ARG A 864 17.99 27.29 1.27
CA ARG A 864 18.95 27.65 2.33
C ARG A 864 20.41 27.48 1.90
N LEU A 865 20.72 26.56 0.98
CA LEU A 865 22.07 26.42 0.42
C LEU A 865 22.48 27.67 -0.36
N ALA A 866 21.65 28.13 -1.30
CA ALA A 866 21.92 29.34 -2.07
C ALA A 866 22.08 30.57 -1.15
N ALA A 867 21.23 30.69 -0.11
CA ALA A 867 21.34 31.75 0.89
C ALA A 867 22.66 31.68 1.68
N ARG A 868 23.07 30.48 2.12
CA ARG A 868 24.35 30.27 2.82
C ARG A 868 25.53 30.62 1.92
N LEU A 869 25.54 30.15 0.68
CA LEU A 869 26.63 30.43 -0.27
C LEU A 869 26.74 31.93 -0.57
N ALA A 870 25.63 32.66 -0.67
CA ALA A 870 25.65 34.12 -0.79
C ALA A 870 26.28 34.81 0.43
N ARG A 871 25.95 34.37 1.66
CA ARG A 871 26.60 34.85 2.90
C ARG A 871 28.09 34.51 2.96
N GLU A 872 28.48 33.34 2.48
CA GLU A 872 29.90 32.94 2.40
C GLU A 872 30.67 33.81 1.39
N THR A 873 30.09 34.11 0.23
CA THR A 873 30.67 35.05 -0.74
C THR A 873 30.74 36.48 -0.20
N ALA A 874 29.73 36.95 0.52
CA ALA A 874 29.80 38.26 1.19
C ALA A 874 30.97 38.31 2.19
N ARG A 875 31.11 37.27 3.02
CA ARG A 875 32.22 37.14 3.97
C ARG A 875 33.59 37.11 3.29
N SER A 876 33.74 36.41 2.17
CA SER A 876 35.03 36.35 1.44
C SER A 876 35.41 37.69 0.80
N LEU A 877 34.42 38.54 0.49
CA LEU A 877 34.60 39.89 -0.05
C LEU A 877 34.72 40.98 1.03
N GLY A 878 34.56 40.64 2.31
CA GLY A 878 34.56 41.61 3.42
C GLY A 878 33.30 42.47 3.49
N LEU A 879 32.17 41.95 3.01
CA LEU A 879 30.85 42.60 3.03
C LEU A 879 30.00 42.02 4.17
N GLU A 880 29.33 42.91 4.91
CA GLU A 880 28.44 42.52 6.01
C GLU A 880 27.00 42.39 5.51
N ILE A 881 26.40 41.21 5.71
CA ILE A 881 24.96 40.94 5.46
C ILE A 881 24.35 40.17 6.64
N ALA A 882 23.02 40.16 6.78
CA ALA A 882 22.33 39.56 7.93
C ALA A 882 22.50 38.02 8.04
N GLU A 883 22.69 37.54 9.27
CA GLU A 883 22.82 36.12 9.63
C GLU A 883 21.47 35.37 9.62
N ALA A 884 21.52 34.03 9.61
CA ALA A 884 20.33 33.17 9.57
C ALA A 884 19.58 33.09 10.93
N PRO A 885 18.26 32.80 10.95
CA PRO A 885 17.49 32.53 12.18
C PRO A 885 17.81 31.15 12.80
N ASP A 886 17.68 31.01 14.13
CA ASP A 886 18.06 29.82 14.93
C ASP A 886 16.85 28.89 15.25
N ASP A 887 16.92 27.58 14.95
CA ASP A 887 15.82 26.57 15.12
C ASP A 887 16.29 25.38 16.04
N GLY A 888 15.71 25.21 17.25
CA GLY A 888 16.20 24.32 18.35
C GLY A 888 15.74 22.84 18.42
N GLN A 889 16.36 22.03 19.34
CA GLN A 889 16.18 20.56 19.55
C GLN A 889 15.61 20.11 20.94
N PRO A 890 15.08 18.86 21.14
CA PRO A 890 14.38 18.37 22.35
C PRO A 890 15.05 17.25 23.21
N LEU A 891 14.59 17.04 24.48
CA LEU A 891 15.11 16.13 25.55
C LEU A 891 14.10 15.05 26.04
N ALA A 892 14.57 13.98 26.72
CA ALA A 892 13.80 12.77 27.12
C ALA A 892 13.90 12.29 28.63
N HIS A 893 12.84 11.57 29.07
CA HIS A 893 12.65 10.51 30.13
C HIS A 893 12.40 10.78 31.66
N ALA A 894 11.64 9.87 32.31
CA ALA A 894 10.92 9.94 33.62
C ALA A 894 11.17 8.76 34.62
N THR A 895 10.82 8.91 35.93
CA THR A 895 11.05 7.97 37.10
C THR A 895 9.88 7.98 38.16
N PRO A 896 9.84 7.20 39.30
CA PRO A 896 8.60 6.70 39.95
C PRO A 896 7.97 7.60 41.05
N VAL A 897 6.70 7.27 41.40
CA VAL A 897 5.74 8.13 42.13
C VAL A 897 5.85 8.08 43.67
N SER A 898 6.12 9.23 44.32
CA SER A 898 6.01 9.46 45.78
C SER A 898 4.64 10.04 46.17
N THR A 899 4.20 9.91 47.43
CA THR A 899 2.94 10.52 47.93
C THR A 899 3.08 12.04 48.09
N GLY A 900 2.14 12.84 47.58
CA GLY A 900 2.21 14.30 47.58
C GLY A 900 1.07 15.00 46.83
N GLU A 901 0.90 16.29 47.10
CA GLU A 901 -0.03 17.17 46.37
C GLU A 901 0.51 17.44 44.96
N ARG A 902 -0.33 17.25 43.95
CA ARG A 902 0.05 17.49 42.55
C ARG A 902 -1.15 17.85 41.69
N MET A 903 -0.86 18.36 40.50
CA MET A 903 -1.85 18.66 39.48
C MET A 903 -2.28 17.36 38.79
N VAL A 904 -3.56 16.98 38.88
CA VAL A 904 -4.07 15.75 38.26
C VAL A 904 -5.24 16.03 37.32
N SER A 905 -5.51 15.10 36.40
CA SER A 905 -6.77 15.03 35.67
C SER A 905 -7.58 13.84 36.15
N VAL A 906 -8.83 14.06 36.55
CA VAL A 906 -9.75 13.00 36.98
C VAL A 906 -10.83 12.81 35.92
N LEU A 907 -11.05 11.56 35.52
CA LEU A 907 -12.06 11.11 34.57
C LEU A 907 -13.11 10.27 35.27
N PHE A 908 -14.39 10.61 35.06
CA PHE A 908 -15.53 9.75 35.36
C PHE A 908 -16.28 9.40 34.08
N ALA A 909 -16.69 8.15 33.91
CA ALA A 909 -17.56 7.73 32.80
C ALA A 909 -18.65 6.77 33.31
N ASP A 910 -19.85 6.81 32.72
CA ASP A 910 -21.00 6.03 33.21
C ASP A 910 -22.05 5.80 32.10
N VAL A 911 -22.85 4.74 32.23
CA VAL A 911 -23.90 4.39 31.25
C VAL A 911 -25.18 5.18 31.53
N ARG A 912 -25.67 5.92 30.52
CA ARG A 912 -26.91 6.70 30.64
C ARG A 912 -28.13 5.82 30.58
N GLY A 913 -29.04 6.01 31.54
CA GLY A 913 -30.30 5.27 31.58
C GLY A 913 -30.13 3.78 31.85
N PHE A 914 -29.03 3.38 32.52
CA PHE A 914 -28.71 2.00 32.85
C PHE A 914 -29.88 1.20 33.41
N THR A 915 -30.66 1.78 34.34
CA THR A 915 -31.85 1.11 34.92
C THR A 915 -32.90 0.73 33.87
N ALA A 916 -33.16 1.58 32.87
CA ALA A 916 -34.11 1.27 31.80
C ALA A 916 -33.56 0.21 30.83
N LEU A 917 -32.28 0.33 30.46
CA LEU A 917 -31.56 -0.64 29.62
C LEU A 917 -31.50 -2.05 30.24
N SER A 918 -31.26 -2.12 31.55
CA SER A 918 -31.22 -3.37 32.32
C SER A 918 -32.59 -4.06 32.42
N GLY A 919 -33.69 -3.30 32.26
CA GLY A 919 -35.05 -3.84 32.29
C GLY A 919 -35.54 -4.39 30.95
N SER A 920 -34.91 -4.01 29.82
CA SER A 920 -35.30 -4.40 28.45
C SER A 920 -34.32 -5.37 27.78
N THR A 921 -33.23 -5.73 28.45
CA THR A 921 -32.14 -6.58 27.93
C THR A 921 -32.05 -7.83 28.78
N ALA A 922 -31.76 -9.00 28.18
CA ALA A 922 -31.56 -10.21 28.97
C ALA A 922 -30.41 -10.00 29.97
N PRO A 923 -30.53 -10.48 31.23
CA PRO A 923 -29.50 -10.27 32.24
C PRO A 923 -28.10 -10.74 31.84
N ALA A 924 -28.00 -11.84 31.07
CA ALA A 924 -26.74 -12.38 30.55
C ALA A 924 -26.08 -11.41 29.55
N ASP A 925 -26.81 -10.97 28.52
CA ASP A 925 -26.33 -10.00 27.53
C ASP A 925 -25.90 -8.68 28.19
N MET A 926 -26.61 -8.22 29.23
CA MET A 926 -26.27 -7.00 29.93
C MET A 926 -24.96 -7.13 30.73
N LEU A 927 -24.75 -8.28 31.37
CA LEU A 927 -23.51 -8.58 32.10
C LEU A 927 -22.31 -8.59 31.13
N GLU A 928 -22.45 -9.20 29.95
CA GLU A 928 -21.42 -9.25 28.92
C GLU A 928 -21.04 -7.85 28.40
N ARG A 929 -22.05 -7.01 28.12
CA ARG A 929 -21.82 -5.63 27.65
C ARG A 929 -21.08 -4.80 28.68
N ILE A 930 -21.43 -4.91 29.96
CA ILE A 930 -20.76 -4.19 31.04
C ILE A 930 -19.35 -4.72 31.29
N GLY A 931 -19.15 -6.04 31.23
CA GLY A 931 -17.81 -6.65 31.28
C GLY A 931 -16.92 -6.14 30.15
N SER A 932 -17.46 -5.98 28.94
CA SER A 932 -16.75 -5.39 27.81
C SER A 932 -16.40 -3.92 28.03
N LEU A 933 -17.33 -3.12 28.55
CA LEU A 933 -17.07 -1.72 28.91
C LEU A 933 -15.92 -1.56 29.92
N GLN A 934 -15.91 -2.36 30.98
CA GLN A 934 -14.87 -2.30 32.01
C GLN A 934 -13.49 -2.70 31.46
N ARG A 935 -13.44 -3.70 30.57
CA ARG A 935 -12.21 -4.10 29.87
C ARG A 935 -11.68 -2.97 28.98
N TRP A 936 -12.53 -2.40 28.13
CA TRP A 936 -12.15 -1.27 27.27
C TRP A 936 -11.67 -0.07 28.08
N ALA A 937 -12.37 0.26 29.16
CA ALA A 937 -11.96 1.34 30.06
C ALA A 937 -10.58 1.10 30.66
N SER A 938 -10.30 -0.11 31.13
CA SER A 938 -8.99 -0.49 31.67
C SER A 938 -7.88 -0.30 30.63
N GLN A 939 -8.11 -0.78 29.41
CA GLN A 939 -7.14 -0.71 28.32
C GLN A 939 -6.90 0.74 27.87
N GLU A 940 -7.95 1.53 27.64
CA GLU A 940 -7.81 2.92 27.16
C GLU A 940 -7.19 3.85 28.21
N VAL A 941 -7.54 3.67 29.49
CA VAL A 941 -6.92 4.43 30.58
C VAL A 941 -5.42 4.09 30.68
N ALA A 942 -5.06 2.80 30.65
CA ALA A 942 -3.67 2.37 30.71
C ALA A 942 -2.85 2.84 29.50
N LYS A 943 -3.41 2.75 28.28
CA LYS A 943 -2.81 3.22 27.01
C LYS A 943 -2.45 4.71 27.05
N GLN A 944 -3.21 5.50 27.80
CA GLN A 944 -2.98 6.93 28.00
C GLN A 944 -2.23 7.24 29.30
N HIS A 945 -1.56 6.25 29.91
CA HIS A 945 -0.77 6.39 31.14
C HIS A 945 -1.59 6.85 32.37
N GLY A 946 -2.91 6.60 32.35
CA GLY A 946 -3.78 6.78 33.50
C GLY A 946 -3.86 5.52 34.36
N LEU A 947 -4.46 5.67 35.54
CA LEU A 947 -4.72 4.58 36.47
C LEU A 947 -6.21 4.53 36.81
N ILE A 948 -6.82 3.34 36.75
CA ILE A 948 -8.20 3.15 37.23
C ILE A 948 -8.19 3.08 38.74
N ASP A 949 -8.94 3.98 39.37
CA ASP A 949 -9.08 4.04 40.82
C ASP A 949 -10.04 2.93 41.29
N LYS A 950 -11.21 2.83 40.65
CA LYS A 950 -12.25 1.82 40.90
C LYS A 950 -13.29 1.71 39.79
N PHE A 951 -13.97 0.55 39.74
CA PHE A 951 -15.25 0.35 39.07
C PHE A 951 -16.38 0.32 40.09
N ALA A 952 -17.53 0.91 39.76
CA ALA A 952 -18.74 0.86 40.60
C ALA A 952 -19.96 0.57 39.72
N GLY A 953 -20.21 -0.71 39.44
CA GLY A 953 -21.22 -1.14 38.46
C GLY A 953 -20.80 -0.74 37.05
N ASP A 954 -21.58 0.15 36.44
CA ASP A 954 -21.38 0.76 35.13
C ASP A 954 -20.49 2.02 35.15
N ALA A 955 -20.20 2.56 36.34
CA ALA A 955 -19.38 3.75 36.51
C ALA A 955 -17.87 3.43 36.60
N ILE A 956 -17.07 4.26 35.93
CA ILE A 956 -15.61 4.18 35.82
C ILE A 956 -15.01 5.45 36.43
N MET A 957 -13.98 5.29 37.28
CA MET A 957 -13.18 6.39 37.81
C MET A 957 -11.69 6.15 37.52
N ALA A 958 -11.04 7.13 36.88
CA ALA A 958 -9.62 7.07 36.53
C ALA A 958 -8.90 8.40 36.77
N THR A 959 -7.60 8.30 37.08
CA THR A 959 -6.74 9.47 37.34
C THR A 959 -5.46 9.45 36.50
N PHE A 960 -5.08 10.64 36.00
CA PHE A 960 -3.90 10.88 35.17
C PHE A 960 -2.93 11.86 35.86
N ASN A 961 -1.65 11.78 35.49
CA ASN A 961 -0.52 12.45 36.16
C ASN A 961 -0.27 12.00 37.61
N VAL A 962 -0.49 10.72 37.89
CA VAL A 962 -0.24 10.16 39.22
C VAL A 962 1.22 10.39 39.64
N SER A 963 2.18 10.43 38.71
CA SER A 963 3.60 10.72 38.97
C SER A 963 3.94 12.19 39.18
N GLY A 964 3.12 13.12 38.71
CA GLY A 964 3.43 14.56 38.68
C GLY A 964 4.40 14.98 37.56
N GLN A 965 4.85 14.05 36.71
CA GLN A 965 5.83 14.33 35.65
C GLN A 965 5.22 14.43 34.24
N SER A 966 3.94 14.07 34.07
CA SER A 966 3.27 14.15 32.78
C SER A 966 2.82 15.59 32.50
N VAL A 967 3.24 16.16 31.38
CA VAL A 967 2.83 17.50 30.92
C VAL A 967 1.48 17.43 30.19
N ASP A 968 1.21 16.33 29.49
CA ASP A 968 0.03 16.14 28.61
C ASP A 968 -1.14 15.37 29.25
N HIS A 969 -1.14 15.22 30.57
CA HIS A 969 -2.10 14.38 31.30
C HIS A 969 -3.58 14.71 31.08
N THR A 970 -3.90 15.98 30.78
CA THR A 970 -5.29 16.39 30.48
C THR A 970 -5.71 15.91 29.09
N LEU A 971 -4.81 15.98 28.12
CA LEU A 971 -5.03 15.46 26.79
C LEU A 971 -5.16 13.93 26.80
N GLN A 972 -4.34 13.26 27.61
CA GLN A 972 -4.40 11.81 27.85
C GLN A 972 -5.78 11.40 28.42
N ALA A 973 -6.29 12.11 29.43
CA ALA A 973 -7.61 11.87 30.00
C ALA A 973 -8.74 12.07 28.97
N LEU A 974 -8.66 13.13 28.14
CA LEU A 974 -9.64 13.38 27.09
C LEU A 974 -9.64 12.29 26.01
N LYS A 975 -8.47 11.86 25.56
CA LYS A 975 -8.33 10.76 24.60
C LYS A 975 -8.93 9.45 25.14
N ALA A 976 -8.66 9.12 26.40
CA ALA A 976 -9.23 7.94 27.05
C ALA A 976 -10.76 8.03 27.14
N ALA A 977 -11.31 9.18 27.55
CA ALA A 977 -12.75 9.38 27.64
C ALA A 977 -13.47 9.19 26.30
N ILE A 978 -12.94 9.79 25.23
CA ILE A 978 -13.49 9.66 23.87
C ILE A 978 -13.40 8.20 23.40
N ALA A 979 -12.28 7.52 23.63
CA ALA A 979 -12.11 6.12 23.24
C ALA A 979 -13.06 5.17 23.97
N ILE A 980 -13.29 5.39 25.27
CA ILE A 980 -14.26 4.62 26.07
C ILE A 980 -15.67 4.80 25.53
N ILE A 981 -16.07 6.05 25.23
CA ILE A 981 -17.38 6.36 24.65
C ILE A 981 -17.54 5.69 23.28
N ASP A 982 -16.54 5.79 22.42
CA ASP A 982 -16.57 5.22 21.07
C ASP A 982 -16.66 3.69 21.13
N LYS A 983 -15.86 3.02 21.97
CA LYS A 983 -15.94 1.56 22.16
C LYS A 983 -17.26 1.10 22.77
N ALA A 984 -17.76 1.83 23.78
CA ALA A 984 -19.06 1.55 24.38
C ALA A 984 -20.20 1.51 23.35
N SER A 985 -20.11 2.33 22.31
CA SER A 985 -21.09 2.35 21.22
C SER A 985 -21.14 1.05 20.42
N LEU A 986 -20.03 0.31 20.28
CA LEU A 986 -19.99 -1.01 19.61
C LEU A 986 -20.80 -2.09 20.37
N ALA A 987 -20.94 -1.93 21.69
CA ALA A 987 -21.80 -2.74 22.54
C ALA A 987 -23.22 -2.16 22.71
N GLY A 988 -23.54 -1.05 22.03
CA GLY A 988 -24.81 -0.35 22.19
C GLY A 988 -25.01 0.26 23.59
N LEU A 989 -23.93 0.62 24.28
CA LEU A 989 -23.98 1.25 25.60
C LEU A 989 -23.84 2.78 25.49
N PRO A 990 -24.86 3.56 25.91
CA PRO A 990 -24.82 5.02 25.83
C PRO A 990 -24.00 5.62 26.97
N VAL A 991 -22.67 5.71 26.83
CA VAL A 991 -21.78 6.27 27.88
C VAL A 991 -21.61 7.78 27.73
N GLY A 992 -21.56 8.51 28.85
CA GLY A 992 -21.09 9.90 28.89
C GLY A 992 -20.02 10.10 29.96
N ALA A 993 -19.15 11.09 29.78
CA ALA A 993 -17.97 11.26 30.63
C ALA A 993 -17.77 12.70 31.15
N GLY A 994 -17.09 12.83 32.29
CA GLY A 994 -16.73 14.08 32.94
C GLY A 994 -15.24 14.15 33.24
N ILE A 995 -14.59 15.27 32.91
CA ILE A 995 -13.15 15.50 33.16
C ILE A 995 -12.96 16.78 33.96
N ALA A 996 -12.22 16.70 35.07
CA ALA A 996 -11.79 17.87 35.83
C ALA A 996 -10.28 17.87 36.05
N VAL A 997 -9.69 19.07 36.06
CA VAL A 997 -8.27 19.30 36.35
C VAL A 997 -8.14 20.19 37.56
N GLY A 998 -7.38 19.77 38.57
CA GLY A 998 -7.32 20.44 39.85
C GLY A 998 -6.28 19.81 40.78
N PRO A 999 -5.79 20.55 41.80
CA PRO A 999 -4.83 20.03 42.75
C PRO A 999 -5.48 18.90 43.55
N ALA A 1000 -4.75 17.81 43.76
CA ALA A 1000 -5.19 16.71 44.60
C ALA A 1000 -4.01 16.07 45.32
N VAL A 1001 -4.29 15.50 46.50
CA VAL A 1001 -3.35 14.65 47.21
C VAL A 1001 -3.47 13.24 46.64
N VAL A 1002 -2.35 12.70 46.18
CA VAL A 1002 -2.27 11.36 45.56
C VAL A 1002 -1.33 10.49 46.39
N GLY A 1003 -1.80 9.34 46.84
CA GLY A 1003 -1.02 8.39 47.63
C GLY A 1003 -1.67 7.01 47.74
N ARG A 1004 -0.90 6.01 48.19
CA ARG A 1004 -1.44 4.70 48.57
C ARG A 1004 -1.84 4.72 50.05
N LEU A 1005 -3.11 4.43 50.34
CA LEU A 1005 -3.62 4.41 51.71
C LEU A 1005 -3.33 3.08 52.45
N ALA A 1006 -2.81 2.04 51.76
CA ALA A 1006 -2.26 0.79 52.31
C ALA A 1006 -1.31 0.10 51.29
N GLU A 1007 -0.42 -0.80 51.74
CA GLU A 1007 0.58 -1.50 50.88
C GLU A 1007 -0.06 -2.35 49.76
N SER A 1008 -1.31 -2.78 49.91
CA SER A 1008 -2.09 -3.54 48.93
C SER A 1008 -3.25 -2.75 48.28
N ALA A 1009 -3.33 -1.44 48.48
CA ALA A 1009 -4.42 -0.61 47.96
C ALA A 1009 -4.04 0.17 46.68
N ASN A 1010 -5.02 0.36 45.79
CA ASN A 1010 -4.90 1.23 44.63
C ASN A 1010 -4.54 2.67 45.05
N VAL A 1011 -3.83 3.39 44.19
CA VAL A 1011 -3.52 4.80 44.41
C VAL A 1011 -4.83 5.58 44.53
N SER A 1012 -5.00 6.36 45.59
CA SER A 1012 -6.23 7.11 45.88
C SER A 1012 -5.97 8.60 45.75
N VAL A 1013 -6.97 9.32 45.22
CA VAL A 1013 -6.89 10.73 44.86
C VAL A 1013 -7.95 11.50 45.63
N LEU A 1014 -7.51 12.42 46.49
CA LEU A 1014 -8.36 13.21 47.38
C LEU A 1014 -8.22 14.70 47.06
N GLY A 1015 -9.33 15.34 46.69
CA GLY A 1015 -9.39 16.77 46.38
C GLY A 1015 -10.76 17.17 45.81
N GLU A 1016 -11.04 18.48 45.77
CA GLU A 1016 -12.29 19.01 45.20
C GLU A 1016 -12.47 18.66 43.71
N VAL A 1017 -11.35 18.44 42.99
CA VAL A 1017 -11.32 18.02 41.57
C VAL A 1017 -12.08 16.71 41.33
N THR A 1018 -12.00 15.76 42.25
CA THR A 1018 -12.70 14.47 42.12
C THR A 1018 -14.22 14.66 42.18
N ASN A 1019 -14.70 15.53 43.09
CA ASN A 1019 -16.11 15.86 43.20
C ASN A 1019 -16.59 16.64 41.97
N LEU A 1020 -15.77 17.55 41.44
CA LEU A 1020 -16.08 18.29 40.23
C LEU A 1020 -16.23 17.35 39.01
N ALA A 1021 -15.28 16.44 38.78
CA ALA A 1021 -15.34 15.49 37.66
C ALA A 1021 -16.59 14.60 37.72
N ALA A 1022 -16.94 14.08 38.90
CA ALA A 1022 -18.16 13.27 39.08
C ALA A 1022 -19.45 14.07 38.77
N ARG A 1023 -19.50 15.35 39.15
CA ARG A 1023 -20.66 16.22 38.85
C ARG A 1023 -20.77 16.56 37.36
N LEU A 1024 -19.64 16.84 36.71
CA LEU A 1024 -19.59 17.05 35.26
C LEU A 1024 -19.99 15.79 34.50
N GLN A 1025 -19.56 14.61 34.97
CA GLN A 1025 -20.02 13.35 34.40
C GLN A 1025 -21.54 13.21 34.58
N ALA A 1026 -22.12 13.40 35.76
CA ALA A 1026 -23.54 13.17 35.99
C ALA A 1026 -24.50 13.92 35.02
N ILE A 1027 -24.08 15.08 34.51
CA ILE A 1027 -24.85 15.92 33.57
C ILE A 1027 -24.47 15.70 32.10
N SER A 1028 -23.42 14.94 31.82
CA SER A 1028 -22.90 14.76 30.46
C SER A 1028 -23.82 13.83 29.65
N PRO A 1029 -24.31 14.24 28.46
CA PRO A 1029 -25.14 13.37 27.62
C PRO A 1029 -24.41 12.09 27.16
N ALA A 1030 -25.18 11.13 26.64
CA ALA A 1030 -24.60 9.95 25.99
C ALA A 1030 -23.82 10.37 24.74
N GLY A 1031 -22.61 9.82 24.57
CA GLY A 1031 -21.74 10.16 23.45
C GLY A 1031 -20.90 11.42 23.66
N GLU A 1032 -20.92 12.04 24.84
CA GLU A 1032 -20.28 13.35 25.08
C GLU A 1032 -19.35 13.34 26.29
N VAL A 1033 -18.38 14.27 26.28
CA VAL A 1033 -17.44 14.54 27.37
C VAL A 1033 -17.67 15.97 27.85
N THR A 1034 -17.91 16.14 29.15
CA THR A 1034 -18.05 17.44 29.80
C THR A 1034 -16.80 17.74 30.65
N MET A 1035 -16.12 18.84 30.35
CA MET A 1035 -14.82 19.20 30.91
C MET A 1035 -14.90 20.47 31.75
N SER A 1036 -14.15 20.54 32.85
CA SER A 1036 -13.93 21.78 33.59
C SER A 1036 -13.25 22.85 32.73
N GLU A 1037 -13.40 24.13 33.07
CA GLU A 1037 -12.71 25.24 32.40
C GLU A 1037 -11.19 25.03 32.30
N GLU A 1038 -10.55 24.57 33.36
CA GLU A 1038 -9.11 24.28 33.37
C GLU A 1038 -8.73 23.15 32.41
N ALA A 1039 -9.56 22.11 32.33
CA ALA A 1039 -9.34 21.00 31.41
C ALA A 1039 -9.43 21.48 29.95
N HIS A 1040 -10.44 22.29 29.62
CA HIS A 1040 -10.59 22.88 28.29
C HIS A 1040 -9.40 23.78 27.91
N ARG A 1041 -8.95 24.64 28.82
CA ARG A 1041 -7.81 25.54 28.58
C ARG A 1041 -6.56 24.79 28.13
N ARG A 1042 -6.30 23.60 28.69
CA ARG A 1042 -5.12 22.77 28.40
C ARG A 1042 -5.21 21.96 27.11
N VAL A 1043 -6.41 21.73 26.56
CA VAL A 1043 -6.62 20.92 25.35
C VAL A 1043 -7.17 21.72 24.17
N ARG A 1044 -7.36 23.03 24.33
CA ARG A 1044 -7.97 23.92 23.33
C ARG A 1044 -7.28 23.87 21.96
N GLU A 1045 -5.94 23.78 21.93
CA GLU A 1045 -5.16 23.74 20.69
C GLU A 1045 -5.41 22.42 19.97
N TRP A 1046 -5.35 21.31 20.70
CA TRP A 1046 -5.66 19.97 20.18
C TRP A 1046 -7.09 19.83 19.65
N LEU A 1047 -8.07 20.46 20.32
CA LEU A 1047 -9.46 20.51 19.87
C LEU A 1047 -9.62 21.34 18.58
N SER A 1048 -8.94 22.49 18.53
CA SER A 1048 -8.94 23.39 17.37
C SER A 1048 -8.32 22.73 16.13
N GLU A 1049 -7.20 22.02 16.29
CA GLU A 1049 -6.54 21.25 15.21
C GLU A 1049 -7.45 20.16 14.62
N ARG A 1050 -8.43 19.68 15.38
CA ARG A 1050 -9.37 18.62 14.98
C ARG A 1050 -10.75 19.14 14.62
N HIS A 1051 -10.93 20.46 14.54
CA HIS A 1051 -12.20 21.11 14.25
C HIS A 1051 -13.35 20.66 15.18
N LEU A 1052 -13.03 20.36 16.44
CA LEU A 1052 -14.01 20.03 17.47
C LEU A 1052 -14.35 21.32 18.23
N GLU A 1053 -15.54 21.88 18.01
CA GLU A 1053 -16.00 23.07 18.72
C GLU A 1053 -16.74 22.70 20.02
N PRO A 1054 -16.16 22.97 21.20
CA PRO A 1054 -16.82 22.67 22.47
C PRO A 1054 -17.87 23.73 22.82
N GLU A 1055 -19.02 23.28 23.30
CA GLU A 1055 -20.10 24.15 23.79
C GLU A 1055 -19.77 24.63 25.22
N ARG A 1056 -19.76 25.94 25.44
CA ARG A 1056 -19.57 26.53 26.77
C ARG A 1056 -20.88 26.47 27.57
N LEU A 1057 -20.79 25.95 28.79
CA LEU A 1057 -21.90 25.79 29.74
C LEU A 1057 -21.62 26.54 31.04
N GLU A 1058 -22.64 27.18 31.60
CA GLU A 1058 -22.64 27.71 32.97
C GLU A 1058 -23.58 26.86 33.82
N LEU A 1059 -23.03 26.21 34.85
CA LEU A 1059 -23.70 25.14 35.57
C LEU A 1059 -23.80 25.43 37.07
N GLU A 1060 -25.00 25.27 37.64
CA GLU A 1060 -25.19 25.21 39.09
C GLU A 1060 -24.99 23.78 39.58
N LEU A 1061 -23.82 23.49 40.15
CA LEU A 1061 -23.46 22.15 40.62
C LEU A 1061 -23.55 22.03 42.14
N LYS A 1062 -24.21 20.97 42.61
CA LYS A 1062 -24.34 20.67 44.05
C LYS A 1062 -22.96 20.51 44.70
N GLY A 1063 -22.68 21.37 45.69
CA GLY A 1063 -21.41 21.41 46.43
C GLY A 1063 -20.50 22.58 46.04
N PHE A 1064 -20.89 23.41 45.06
CA PHE A 1064 -20.18 24.61 44.65
C PHE A 1064 -21.04 25.84 44.95
N SER A 1065 -20.45 26.87 45.59
CA SER A 1065 -21.16 28.08 46.00
C SER A 1065 -21.27 29.14 44.88
N THR A 1066 -20.60 28.92 43.76
CA THR A 1066 -20.63 29.79 42.57
C THR A 1066 -20.91 28.96 41.32
N PRO A 1067 -21.53 29.54 40.27
CA PRO A 1067 -21.70 28.86 38.99
C PRO A 1067 -20.36 28.37 38.44
N VAL A 1068 -20.34 27.13 37.95
CA VAL A 1068 -19.15 26.47 37.37
C VAL A 1068 -19.21 26.58 35.85
N VAL A 1069 -18.13 27.10 35.26
CA VAL A 1069 -17.95 27.10 33.80
C VAL A 1069 -17.40 25.75 33.36
N ALA A 1070 -18.07 25.14 32.38
CA ALA A 1070 -17.66 23.88 31.78
C ALA A 1070 -17.76 23.93 30.25
N TYR A 1071 -17.13 22.97 29.59
CA TYR A 1071 -17.09 22.84 28.14
C TYR A 1071 -17.49 21.44 27.74
N ARG A 1072 -18.38 21.30 26.77
CA ARG A 1072 -18.92 20.02 26.33
C ARG A 1072 -18.51 19.73 24.90
N VAL A 1073 -17.99 18.53 24.65
CA VAL A 1073 -17.54 18.08 23.32
C VAL A 1073 -18.07 16.67 23.05
N ARG A 1074 -18.36 16.38 21.78
CA ARG A 1074 -18.87 15.07 21.34
C ARG A 1074 -17.74 14.07 21.08
N GLY A 1075 -17.98 12.79 21.38
CA GLY A 1075 -17.13 11.66 21.00
C GLY A 1075 -17.17 11.36 19.49
N GLY A 1076 -16.15 10.66 18.97
CA GLY A 1076 -15.87 10.55 17.54
C GLY A 1076 -16.86 9.70 16.73
N ALA A 1077 -17.51 8.70 17.34
CA ALA A 1077 -18.43 7.81 16.64
C ALA A 1077 -19.83 8.43 16.37
N GLY A 1078 -20.15 9.57 16.99
CA GLY A 1078 -21.45 10.25 16.86
C GLY A 1078 -21.64 11.12 15.60
N LEU A 1079 -20.71 11.12 14.65
CA LEU A 1079 -20.77 11.94 13.43
C LEU A 1079 -21.79 11.45 12.38
N SER A 1080 -22.38 10.25 12.54
CA SER A 1080 -23.36 9.70 11.58
C SER A 1080 -24.84 9.86 12.00
N SER A 1081 -25.16 10.11 13.28
CA SER A 1081 -26.56 10.13 13.74
C SER A 1081 -27.33 11.39 13.33
N GLN A 1082 -26.64 12.49 12.98
CA GLN A 1082 -27.29 13.72 12.51
C GLN A 1082 -27.91 13.60 11.12
N ARG A 1083 -27.40 12.72 10.23
CA ARG A 1083 -28.01 12.54 8.90
C ARG A 1083 -29.35 11.81 8.92
N HIS A 1084 -29.63 10.99 9.94
CA HIS A 1084 -30.94 10.35 10.09
C HIS A 1084 -32.00 11.29 10.69
N GLY A 1085 -31.60 12.26 11.52
CA GLY A 1085 -32.53 13.20 12.17
C GLY A 1085 -33.01 14.35 11.27
N GLU A 1086 -32.18 14.82 10.33
CA GLU A 1086 -32.56 15.93 9.43
C GLU A 1086 -33.49 15.50 8.29
N VAL A 1087 -33.44 14.23 7.86
CA VAL A 1087 -34.37 13.70 6.85
C VAL A 1087 -35.75 13.45 7.46
N ALA A 1088 -35.84 12.99 8.72
CA ALA A 1088 -37.11 12.81 9.42
C ALA A 1088 -37.83 14.13 9.75
N ARG A 1089 -37.09 15.24 9.97
CA ARG A 1089 -37.70 16.56 10.19
C ARG A 1089 -38.15 17.28 8.92
N ARG A 1090 -37.61 16.93 7.75
CA ARG A 1090 -38.05 17.47 6.45
C ARG A 1090 -39.24 16.72 5.83
N ALA A 1091 -39.57 15.51 6.30
CA ALA A 1091 -40.72 14.73 5.82
C ALA A 1091 -42.03 14.96 6.61
N GLY A 1092 -42.00 15.78 7.68
CA GLY A 1092 -43.14 15.99 8.58
C GLY A 1092 -43.81 17.36 8.52
N GLY A 1093 -43.54 18.16 7.49
CA GLY A 1093 -44.02 19.54 7.38
C GLY A 1093 -44.52 19.88 5.99
N ASP A 1094 -45.56 19.18 5.53
CA ASP A 1094 -46.58 19.71 4.60
C ASP A 1094 -47.77 18.75 4.56
N SER A 1095 -48.75 19.03 5.42
CA SER A 1095 -50.13 18.54 5.32
C SER A 1095 -51.04 19.55 6.02
N ILE A 1096 -51.44 20.57 5.25
CA ILE A 1096 -52.82 21.06 5.20
C ILE A 1096 -53.31 20.79 3.78
#